data_AF-A0A2N7HQ09-F1
#
_entry.id   AF-A0A2N7HQ09-F1
#
_cell.length_a   1.000
_cell.length_b   1.000
_cell.length_c   1.000
_cell.angle_alpha   90.00
_cell.angle_beta   90.00
_cell.angle_gamma   90.00
#
_symmetry.space_group_name_H-M   'P 1'
#
loop_
_entity.id
_entity.type
_entity.pdbx_description
1 polymer ?
#
loop_
_entity_poly.entity_id
_entity_poly.type
_entity_poly.pdbx_seq_one_letter_code
_entity_poly.pdbx_strand_id
1 'polypeptide(L)'
;MNEELFAELVAQIEVGKKLPDAVYLHKDALNALPNVLTQFIPAVAKAVSLEDDNWNLVKLFKKEFRLSLLHYPDFYTDSYPALKQSLNVDLSKLSHKIMSYEGSDNPPILHRKETMILPDSEYFEHFSSLTQEGENAGLYENSRLIGFKRSWENLIARHGYELVDGRLFRSSAISQVEDAGIDRHKTALVRHELSAPMKTLVKHGYLEGSYSIFDYGCGRGDDLRELEAHGLDVLGWDPNFQPDNDKVNSSIVNLGFVLNVIEDQDERLEALLGAWELADKFLVVSVMLANENYIAQFKPYKDGVITSRNTFQKYYAQSEIKAYIERSLQEDAITVAPGIFYIFKDKLEEQQYLQSKYKRHHKWQQLTSPEPVEAKDKAKLLITQHQDLFNSFWNTCLELGRIPANDEFEHSEKIRELIGSHKKVFNLLQEMFDTQEFEQAEKSRKEDLLLYFAMGLFEKRKPYTQQPEPLKRDIKALFDDYKTAINLAGELLFAIADTDLIQQQCEKAHNQLPASLLNEGHSLILHRDFIDELPLLLRVYVGAGLQMYGELDEEIDLIKIHITSGKLTLTAYDDFEKSVPFLVERIKIKMAEQDIDFFDYVNEERRPPLLNKHLYMSTEHENYKKQQSFDKRLAKLMEFESSEETQMVRTEFEVLLGKHNKEIKGFILNSK
;
A
#
# COMPACT_ATOMS: atom_id res chain seq x y z
N MET A 1 18.30 -24.04 22.59
CA MET A 1 19.05 -24.11 21.31
C MET A 1 19.11 -22.71 20.75
N ASN A 2 20.24 -22.30 20.16
CA ASN A 2 20.39 -21.01 19.48
C ASN A 2 20.27 -21.18 17.95
N GLU A 3 20.21 -20.06 17.23
CA GLU A 3 20.02 -20.03 15.77
C GLU A 3 21.13 -20.75 15.00
N GLU A 4 22.40 -20.55 15.37
CA GLU A 4 23.55 -21.18 14.71
C GLU A 4 23.49 -22.71 14.81
N LEU A 5 23.26 -23.25 16.01
CA LEU A 5 23.15 -24.69 16.22
C LEU A 5 21.92 -25.28 15.50
N PHE A 6 20.82 -24.54 15.44
CA PHE A 6 19.64 -24.98 14.68
C PHE A 6 19.94 -25.10 13.19
N ALA A 7 20.55 -24.08 12.59
CA ALA A 7 20.91 -24.09 11.18
C ALA A 7 21.88 -25.22 10.85
N GLU A 8 22.89 -25.44 11.70
CA GLU A 8 23.85 -26.55 11.57
C GLU A 8 23.15 -27.91 11.60
N LEU A 9 22.28 -28.14 12.60
CA LEU A 9 21.58 -29.42 12.76
C LEU A 9 20.56 -29.66 11.64
N VAL A 10 19.89 -28.61 11.14
CA VAL A 10 18.96 -28.70 10.01
C VAL A 10 19.69 -29.02 8.71
N ALA A 11 20.91 -28.51 8.53
CA ALA A 11 21.74 -28.82 7.36
C ALA A 11 22.20 -30.29 7.32
N GLN A 12 22.31 -30.95 8.48
CA GLN A 12 22.68 -32.36 8.61
C GLN A 12 21.51 -33.33 8.34
N ILE A 13 20.29 -32.83 8.14
CA ILE A 13 19.12 -33.68 7.94
C ILE A 13 19.20 -34.37 6.57
N GLU A 14 19.25 -35.70 6.57
CA GLU A 14 19.26 -36.52 5.36
C GLU A 14 17.86 -36.95 4.91
N VAL A 15 16.96 -37.19 5.87
CA VAL A 15 15.59 -37.69 5.68
C VAL A 15 14.57 -36.54 5.63
N GLY A 16 13.54 -36.65 4.81
CA GLY A 16 12.46 -35.65 4.72
C GLY A 16 12.37 -34.95 3.36
N LYS A 17 11.25 -34.28 3.10
CA LYS A 17 11.03 -33.51 1.87
C LYS A 17 11.88 -32.25 1.90
N LYS A 18 12.92 -32.21 1.07
CA LYS A 18 13.84 -31.08 0.98
C LYS A 18 13.36 -30.06 -0.06
N LEU A 19 13.08 -28.85 0.39
CA LEU A 19 12.88 -27.66 -0.44
C LEU A 19 14.08 -26.71 -0.31
N PRO A 20 14.23 -25.69 -1.18
CA PRO A 20 15.33 -24.72 -1.08
C PRO A 20 15.43 -24.07 0.31
N ASP A 21 14.31 -23.74 0.93
CA ASP A 21 14.27 -22.99 2.20
C ASP A 21 13.82 -23.80 3.42
N ALA A 22 13.40 -25.06 3.25
CA ALA A 22 12.87 -25.86 4.36
C ALA A 22 13.04 -27.38 4.18
N VAL A 23 12.88 -28.12 5.27
CA VAL A 23 12.77 -29.58 5.30
C VAL A 23 11.48 -29.97 6.02
N TYR A 24 10.70 -30.89 5.43
CA TYR A 24 9.45 -31.39 6.03
C TYR A 24 9.61 -32.85 6.43
N LEU A 25 9.17 -33.19 7.65
CA LEU A 25 9.19 -34.56 8.17
C LEU A 25 7.87 -34.87 8.88
N HIS A 26 7.42 -36.12 8.77
CA HIS A 26 6.37 -36.67 9.62
C HIS A 26 6.92 -37.01 11.00
N LYS A 27 6.06 -37.00 12.03
CA LYS A 27 6.46 -37.30 13.41
C LYS A 27 7.14 -38.66 13.57
N ASP A 28 6.76 -39.63 12.74
CA ASP A 28 7.36 -40.97 12.69
C ASP A 28 8.83 -40.97 12.27
N ALA A 29 9.27 -39.98 11.50
CA ALA A 29 10.64 -39.87 11.00
C ALA A 29 11.54 -39.03 11.93
N LEU A 30 11.05 -38.55 13.07
CA LEU A 30 11.81 -37.70 13.99
C LEU A 30 12.97 -38.44 14.68
N ASN A 31 12.89 -39.77 14.78
CA ASN A 31 13.95 -40.62 15.31
C ASN A 31 15.19 -40.68 14.40
N ALA A 32 15.07 -40.30 13.12
CA ALA A 32 16.18 -40.21 12.18
C ALA A 32 16.86 -38.84 12.17
N LEU A 33 16.35 -37.87 12.95
CA LEU A 33 16.98 -36.57 13.14
C LEU A 33 18.12 -36.66 14.17
N PRO A 34 19.06 -35.69 14.18
CA PRO A 34 19.98 -35.53 15.29
C PRO A 34 19.23 -35.47 16.63
N ASN A 35 19.69 -36.22 17.64
CA ASN A 35 19.03 -36.36 18.96
C ASN A 35 18.58 -35.03 19.58
N VAL A 36 19.36 -33.96 19.35
CA VAL A 36 19.04 -32.61 19.82
C VAL A 36 17.75 -32.09 19.20
N LEU A 37 17.53 -32.26 17.89
CA LEU A 37 16.31 -31.87 17.20
C LEU A 37 15.11 -32.75 17.60
N THR A 38 15.33 -34.06 17.75
CA THR A 38 14.30 -35.01 18.20
C THR A 38 13.71 -34.63 19.57
N GLN A 39 14.54 -34.10 20.48
CA GLN A 39 14.08 -33.60 21.77
C GLN A 39 13.52 -32.18 21.69
N PHE A 40 14.11 -31.34 20.83
CA PHE A 40 13.75 -29.94 20.72
C PHE A 40 12.34 -29.72 20.15
N ILE A 41 11.97 -30.45 19.09
CA ILE A 41 10.68 -30.24 18.39
C ILE A 41 9.48 -30.47 19.34
N PRO A 42 9.38 -31.60 20.08
CA PRO A 42 8.32 -31.78 21.08
C PRO A 42 8.38 -30.77 22.22
N ALA A 43 9.58 -30.33 22.63
CA ALA A 43 9.71 -29.31 23.66
C ALA A 43 9.13 -27.96 23.21
N VAL A 44 9.28 -27.60 21.94
CA VAL A 44 8.66 -26.41 21.35
C VAL A 44 7.13 -26.54 21.34
N ALA A 45 6.60 -27.69 20.89
CA ALA A 45 5.15 -27.95 20.91
C ALA A 45 4.55 -27.80 22.32
N LYS A 46 5.26 -28.33 23.32
CA LYS A 46 4.87 -28.22 24.74
C LYS A 46 4.94 -26.78 25.26
N ALA A 47 5.94 -26.01 24.85
CA ALA A 47 6.12 -24.62 25.30
C ALA A 47 5.02 -23.67 24.81
N VAL A 48 4.42 -23.99 23.66
CA VAL A 48 3.30 -23.24 23.05
C VAL A 48 1.93 -23.87 23.35
N SER A 49 1.87 -24.80 24.31
CA SER A 49 0.65 -25.49 24.73
C SER A 49 -0.12 -26.18 23.60
N LEU A 50 0.60 -26.67 22.57
CA LEU A 50 0.00 -27.48 21.52
C LEU A 50 -0.09 -28.94 21.97
N GLU A 51 -1.28 -29.52 21.95
CA GLU A 51 -1.49 -30.95 22.24
C GLU A 51 -0.82 -31.83 21.17
N ASP A 52 -0.31 -32.98 21.59
CA ASP A 52 0.49 -33.86 20.72
C ASP A 52 -0.31 -34.46 19.56
N ASP A 53 -1.63 -34.59 19.71
CA ASP A 53 -2.55 -35.06 18.66
C ASP A 53 -2.92 -33.97 17.64
N ASN A 54 -2.58 -32.70 17.92
CA ASN A 54 -2.91 -31.55 17.06
C ASN A 54 -1.76 -31.17 16.11
N TRP A 55 -0.82 -32.09 15.87
CA TRP A 55 0.18 -32.00 14.80
C TRP A 55 0.73 -33.38 14.45
N ASN A 56 1.19 -33.55 13.22
CA ASN A 56 1.84 -34.78 12.78
C ASN A 56 2.94 -34.55 11.73
N LEU A 57 3.10 -33.33 11.23
CA LEU A 57 4.18 -32.96 10.32
C LEU A 57 4.93 -31.74 10.88
N VAL A 58 6.26 -31.75 10.80
CA VAL A 58 7.12 -30.62 11.14
C VAL A 58 7.76 -30.04 9.88
N LYS A 59 7.79 -28.72 9.78
CA LYS A 59 8.57 -27.95 8.80
C LYS A 59 9.69 -27.22 9.52
N LEU A 60 10.94 -27.54 9.18
CA LEU A 60 12.13 -26.87 9.70
C LEU A 60 12.67 -25.92 8.63
N PHE A 61 12.84 -24.64 8.97
CA PHE A 61 13.38 -23.65 8.04
C PHE A 61 14.91 -23.73 8.02
N LYS A 62 15.51 -23.62 6.83
CA LYS A 62 16.97 -23.76 6.65
C LYS A 62 17.75 -22.47 6.93
N LYS A 63 17.13 -21.32 6.66
CA LYS A 63 17.76 -20.00 6.73
C LYS A 63 17.27 -19.15 7.91
N GLU A 64 16.29 -19.64 8.65
CA GLU A 64 15.64 -18.90 9.72
C GLU A 64 15.51 -19.79 10.96
N PHE A 65 15.69 -19.21 12.15
CA PHE A 65 15.45 -19.91 13.41
C PHE A 65 13.93 -20.02 13.70
N ARG A 66 13.29 -20.89 12.92
CA ARG A 66 11.83 -21.03 12.84
C ARG A 66 11.45 -22.47 12.56
N LEU A 67 10.30 -22.89 13.08
CA LEU A 67 9.67 -24.16 12.70
C LEU A 67 8.15 -24.00 12.55
N SER A 68 7.51 -24.93 11.85
CA SER A 68 6.05 -25.06 11.86
C SER A 68 5.62 -26.46 12.20
N LEU A 69 4.56 -26.57 12.99
CA LEU A 69 3.87 -27.82 13.32
C LEU A 69 2.55 -27.82 12.55
N LEU A 70 2.35 -28.82 11.72
CA LEU A 70 1.24 -28.91 10.79
C LEU A 70 0.40 -30.15 11.13
N HIS A 71 -0.92 -30.00 11.03
CA HIS A 71 -1.88 -31.04 11.38
C HIS A 71 -2.65 -31.50 10.13
N TYR A 72 -2.35 -32.73 9.70
CA TYR A 72 -3.03 -33.43 8.62
C TYR A 72 -3.76 -34.65 9.18
N PRO A 73 -5.00 -34.53 9.70
CA PRO A 73 -5.68 -35.62 10.41
C PRO A 73 -5.77 -36.91 9.59
N ASP A 74 -5.92 -36.78 8.26
CA ASP A 74 -6.07 -37.89 7.33
C ASP A 74 -4.75 -38.29 6.63
N PHE A 75 -3.59 -38.02 7.24
CA PHE A 75 -2.26 -38.22 6.62
C PHE A 75 -2.07 -39.63 6.00
N TYR A 76 -2.57 -40.68 6.65
CA TYR A 76 -2.44 -42.06 6.18
C TYR A 76 -3.62 -42.56 5.36
N THR A 77 -4.78 -41.95 5.50
CA THR A 77 -6.05 -42.44 4.94
C THR A 77 -6.42 -41.75 3.63
N ASP A 78 -6.11 -40.46 3.48
CA ASP A 78 -6.33 -39.71 2.25
C ASP A 78 -5.04 -39.68 1.42
N SER A 79 -5.16 -39.85 0.10
CA SER A 79 -4.03 -39.77 -0.84
C SER A 79 -3.43 -38.36 -0.90
N TYR A 80 -4.26 -37.32 -0.73
CA TYR A 80 -3.89 -35.92 -0.76
C TYR A 80 -4.50 -35.17 0.44
N PRO A 81 -4.04 -35.47 1.67
CA PRO A 81 -4.70 -35.02 2.89
C PRO A 81 -4.67 -33.50 3.01
N ALA A 82 -5.80 -32.93 3.41
CA ALA A 82 -5.95 -31.50 3.64
C ALA A 82 -5.34 -31.08 5.00
N LEU A 83 -4.70 -29.92 5.00
CA LEU A 83 -4.19 -29.29 6.21
C LEU A 83 -5.37 -28.80 7.03
N LYS A 84 -5.50 -29.28 8.27
CA LYS A 84 -6.52 -28.80 9.21
C LYS A 84 -6.05 -27.55 9.94
N GLN A 85 -4.79 -27.55 10.38
CA GLN A 85 -4.21 -26.48 11.18
C GLN A 85 -2.71 -26.36 10.94
N SER A 86 -2.20 -25.13 10.90
CA SER A 86 -0.77 -24.85 10.98
C SER A 86 -0.45 -23.95 12.17
N LEU A 87 0.57 -24.35 12.94
CA LEU A 87 1.20 -23.53 13.95
C LEU A 87 2.61 -23.13 13.46
N ASN A 88 2.84 -21.86 13.24
CA ASN A 88 4.17 -21.34 12.94
C ASN A 88 4.80 -20.77 14.23
N VAL A 89 6.04 -21.17 14.53
CA VAL A 89 6.76 -20.74 15.73
C VAL A 89 8.06 -20.06 15.31
N ASP A 90 8.13 -18.75 15.52
CA ASP A 90 9.34 -17.94 15.37
C ASP A 90 10.11 -18.00 16.71
N LEU A 91 11.21 -18.74 16.70
CA LEU A 91 12.00 -18.99 17.90
C LEU A 91 12.91 -17.80 18.25
N SER A 92 13.18 -16.91 17.29
CA SER A 92 13.93 -15.68 17.51
C SER A 92 13.08 -14.64 18.25
N LYS A 93 11.80 -14.52 17.85
CA LYS A 93 10.86 -13.55 18.42
C LYS A 93 10.05 -14.11 19.59
N LEU A 94 10.19 -15.40 19.90
CA LEU A 94 9.39 -16.12 20.90
C LEU A 94 7.88 -15.93 20.68
N SER A 95 7.47 -15.91 19.41
CA SER A 95 6.08 -15.68 19.00
C SER A 95 5.57 -16.86 18.18
N HIS A 96 4.28 -17.12 18.24
CA HIS A 96 3.66 -18.16 17.44
C HIS A 96 2.32 -17.71 16.86
N LYS A 97 1.95 -18.29 15.72
CA LYS A 97 0.69 -18.01 15.02
C LYS A 97 0.02 -19.32 14.64
N ILE A 98 -1.24 -19.46 15.02
CA ILE A 98 -2.11 -20.57 14.61
C ILE A 98 -2.96 -20.10 13.44
N MET A 99 -3.09 -20.93 12.41
CA MET A 99 -4.06 -20.77 11.34
C MET A 99 -4.88 -22.05 11.22
N SER A 100 -6.20 -21.91 11.28
CA SER A 100 -7.15 -23.00 11.01
C SER A 100 -7.62 -22.93 9.57
N TYR A 101 -7.76 -24.09 8.94
CA TYR A 101 -8.33 -24.26 7.60
C TYR A 101 -9.64 -25.06 7.64
N GLU A 102 -10.18 -25.27 8.85
CA GLU A 102 -11.47 -25.94 9.05
C GLU A 102 -12.59 -25.12 8.38
N GLY A 103 -13.33 -25.72 7.45
CA GLY A 103 -14.35 -25.04 6.65
C GLY A 103 -13.82 -24.26 5.44
N SER A 104 -12.53 -24.35 5.11
CA SER A 104 -12.00 -23.81 3.85
C SER A 104 -12.41 -24.70 2.68
N ASP A 105 -12.93 -24.09 1.60
CA ASP A 105 -13.23 -24.80 0.35
C ASP A 105 -11.98 -25.17 -0.46
N ASN A 106 -10.84 -24.52 -0.18
CA ASN A 106 -9.57 -24.76 -0.87
C ASN A 106 -8.37 -24.82 0.09
N PRO A 107 -8.33 -25.79 1.03
CA PRO A 107 -7.25 -25.90 2.00
C PRO A 107 -5.94 -26.34 1.33
N PRO A 108 -4.78 -26.03 1.92
CA PRO A 108 -3.51 -26.64 1.49
C PRO A 108 -3.56 -28.16 1.61
N ILE A 109 -2.97 -28.88 0.67
CA ILE A 109 -2.90 -30.35 0.66
C ILE A 109 -1.45 -30.83 0.71
N LEU A 110 -1.25 -32.10 1.08
CA LEU A 110 0.05 -32.75 0.91
C LEU A 110 0.09 -33.61 -0.34
N HIS A 111 1.26 -33.57 -0.97
CA HIS A 111 1.66 -34.44 -2.06
C HIS A 111 3.08 -34.95 -1.79
N ARG A 112 3.43 -36.06 -2.42
CA ARG A 112 4.74 -36.74 -2.26
C ARG A 112 5.03 -37.14 -0.81
N LYS A 113 4.06 -37.78 -0.16
CA LYS A 113 4.12 -38.17 1.27
C LYS A 113 5.24 -39.15 1.56
N GLU A 114 5.66 -39.96 0.59
CA GLU A 114 6.80 -40.89 0.68
C GLU A 114 8.10 -40.16 1.06
N THR A 115 8.23 -38.89 0.67
CA THR A 115 9.41 -38.09 1.01
C THR A 115 9.47 -37.67 2.48
N MET A 116 8.36 -37.79 3.23
CA MET A 116 8.22 -37.29 4.59
C MET A 116 8.29 -38.38 5.67
N ILE A 117 8.29 -39.65 5.26
CA ILE A 117 8.37 -40.82 6.14
C ILE A 117 9.66 -41.61 5.85
N LEU A 118 9.98 -42.58 6.71
CA LEU A 118 11.16 -43.43 6.53
C LEU A 118 10.89 -44.54 5.50
N PRO A 119 11.94 -45.01 4.78
CA PRO A 119 11.82 -46.11 3.81
C PRO A 119 11.35 -47.46 4.39
N ASP A 120 11.47 -47.65 5.70
CA ASP A 120 11.04 -48.86 6.42
C ASP A 120 9.57 -48.78 6.89
N SER A 121 8.89 -47.65 6.66
CA SER A 121 7.47 -47.49 6.95
C SER A 121 6.61 -48.39 6.06
N GLU A 122 5.59 -49.03 6.64
CA GLU A 122 4.62 -49.85 5.88
C GLU A 122 3.84 -49.06 4.82
N TYR A 123 3.78 -47.73 4.94
CA TYR A 123 3.09 -46.84 4.00
C TYR A 123 3.98 -46.32 2.87
N PHE A 124 5.30 -46.55 2.93
CA PHE A 124 6.27 -45.98 1.97
C PHE A 124 5.98 -46.37 0.52
N GLU A 125 5.77 -47.66 0.27
CA GLU A 125 5.45 -48.19 -1.06
C GLU A 125 4.09 -47.68 -1.58
N HIS A 126 3.10 -47.60 -0.70
CA HIS A 126 1.77 -47.09 -1.06
C HIS A 126 1.85 -45.61 -1.49
N PHE A 127 2.51 -44.76 -0.71
CA PHE A 127 2.66 -43.34 -1.05
C PHE A 127 3.52 -43.14 -2.31
N SER A 128 4.57 -43.93 -2.47
CA SER A 128 5.39 -43.92 -3.70
C SER A 128 4.56 -44.24 -4.93
N SER A 129 3.63 -45.20 -4.83
CA SER A 129 2.72 -45.54 -5.94
C SER A 129 1.79 -44.37 -6.33
N LEU A 130 1.26 -43.63 -5.35
CA LEU A 130 0.41 -42.45 -5.59
C LEU A 130 1.20 -41.33 -6.28
N THR A 131 2.45 -41.11 -5.85
CA THR A 131 3.33 -40.14 -6.48
C THR A 131 3.66 -40.55 -7.91
N GLN A 132 3.99 -41.82 -8.16
CA GLN A 132 4.27 -42.31 -9.51
C GLN A 132 3.07 -42.16 -10.44
N GLU A 133 1.84 -42.38 -9.96
CA GLU A 133 0.62 -42.14 -10.71
C GLU A 133 0.51 -40.68 -11.17
N GLY A 134 0.74 -39.72 -10.26
CA GLY A 134 0.69 -38.30 -10.59
C GLY A 134 1.83 -37.85 -11.51
N GLU A 135 3.03 -38.43 -11.39
CA GLU A 135 4.16 -38.16 -12.30
C GLU A 135 3.86 -38.64 -13.71
N ASN A 136 3.32 -39.86 -13.84
CA ASN A 136 2.95 -40.42 -15.14
C ASN A 136 1.80 -39.64 -15.79
N ALA A 137 0.97 -38.97 -15.00
CA ALA A 137 -0.11 -38.10 -15.46
C ALA A 137 0.32 -36.65 -15.74
N GLY A 138 1.60 -36.30 -15.55
CA GLY A 138 2.13 -34.94 -15.77
C GLY A 138 1.76 -33.92 -14.68
N LEU A 139 1.14 -34.35 -13.58
CA LEU A 139 0.60 -33.42 -12.56
C LEU A 139 1.66 -32.66 -11.77
N TYR A 140 2.92 -33.10 -11.80
CA TYR A 140 4.01 -32.48 -11.05
C TYR A 140 4.92 -31.58 -11.90
N GLU A 141 4.62 -31.37 -13.18
CA GLU A 141 5.40 -30.50 -14.07
C GLU A 141 5.39 -29.04 -13.63
N ASN A 142 4.24 -28.53 -13.18
CA ASN A 142 4.10 -27.20 -12.58
C ASN A 142 3.81 -27.31 -11.07
N SER A 143 4.87 -27.32 -10.25
CA SER A 143 4.76 -27.50 -8.80
C SER A 143 4.16 -26.31 -8.03
N ARG A 144 3.74 -25.23 -8.71
CA ARG A 144 3.24 -23.99 -8.06
C ARG A 144 1.78 -24.10 -7.63
N LEU A 145 0.97 -24.85 -8.38
CA LEU A 145 -0.50 -24.93 -8.20
C LEU A 145 -0.95 -26.18 -7.44
N ILE A 146 -0.04 -27.12 -7.19
CA ILE A 146 -0.37 -28.44 -6.62
C ILE A 146 -0.56 -28.43 -5.09
N GLY A 147 -0.35 -27.27 -4.46
CA GLY A 147 -0.36 -27.14 -3.01
C GLY A 147 -1.74 -26.97 -2.39
N PHE A 148 -2.80 -26.79 -3.19
CA PHE A 148 -4.16 -26.51 -2.72
C PHE A 148 -5.17 -27.48 -3.31
N LYS A 149 -6.19 -27.86 -2.53
CA LYS A 149 -7.13 -28.94 -2.86
C LYS A 149 -7.86 -28.75 -4.20
N ARG A 150 -8.51 -27.61 -4.39
CA ARG A 150 -9.29 -27.28 -5.59
C ARG A 150 -8.39 -27.13 -6.80
N SER A 151 -7.23 -26.51 -6.63
CA SER A 151 -6.23 -26.35 -7.69
C SER A 151 -5.70 -27.71 -8.15
N TRP A 152 -5.52 -28.66 -7.23
CA TRP A 152 -5.13 -30.04 -7.51
C TRP A 152 -6.23 -30.82 -8.25
N GLU A 153 -7.48 -30.73 -7.79
CA GLU A 153 -8.64 -31.35 -8.44
C GLU A 153 -8.83 -30.81 -9.88
N ASN A 154 -8.70 -29.49 -10.07
CA ASN A 154 -8.74 -28.85 -11.39
C ASN A 154 -7.61 -29.32 -12.29
N LEU A 155 -6.39 -29.42 -11.76
CA LEU A 155 -5.22 -29.87 -12.51
C LEU A 155 -5.40 -31.32 -13.00
N ILE A 156 -5.91 -32.19 -12.14
CA ILE A 156 -6.25 -33.58 -12.45
C ILE A 156 -7.27 -33.65 -13.58
N ALA A 157 -8.35 -32.87 -13.47
CA ALA A 157 -9.39 -32.79 -14.50
C ALA A 157 -8.84 -32.29 -15.85
N ARG A 158 -8.00 -31.24 -15.84
CA ARG A 158 -7.36 -30.69 -17.06
C ARG A 158 -6.46 -31.70 -17.76
N HIS A 159 -5.81 -32.59 -17.02
CA HIS A 159 -5.01 -33.68 -17.58
C HIS A 159 -5.85 -34.89 -18.03
N GLY A 160 -7.19 -34.81 -17.93
CA GLY A 160 -8.11 -35.86 -18.35
C GLY A 160 -8.25 -37.01 -17.34
N TYR A 161 -7.95 -36.75 -16.06
CA TYR A 161 -8.08 -37.71 -14.98
C TYR A 161 -9.18 -37.30 -14.00
N GLU A 162 -9.60 -38.23 -13.16
CA GLU A 162 -10.44 -38.02 -11.99
C GLU A 162 -9.88 -38.81 -10.80
N LEU A 163 -10.19 -38.36 -9.58
CA LEU A 163 -9.85 -39.09 -8.37
C LEU A 163 -11.01 -39.99 -7.94
N VAL A 164 -10.78 -41.29 -7.90
CA VAL A 164 -11.70 -42.27 -7.32
C VAL A 164 -10.97 -42.99 -6.20
N ASP A 165 -11.50 -42.88 -4.97
CA ASP A 165 -10.87 -43.41 -3.75
C ASP A 165 -9.38 -43.02 -3.61
N GLY A 166 -9.04 -41.78 -3.99
CA GLY A 166 -7.68 -41.22 -3.91
C GLY A 166 -6.71 -41.66 -5.03
N ARG A 167 -7.16 -42.49 -5.97
CA ARG A 167 -6.35 -42.99 -7.11
C ARG A 167 -6.74 -42.28 -8.41
N LEU A 168 -5.79 -42.13 -9.32
CA LEU A 168 -6.04 -41.47 -10.62
C LEU A 168 -6.64 -42.45 -11.63
N PHE A 169 -7.82 -42.11 -12.16
CA PHE A 169 -8.46 -42.83 -13.25
C PHE A 169 -8.62 -41.94 -14.47
N ARG A 170 -8.45 -42.50 -15.66
CA ARG A 170 -8.63 -41.75 -16.91
C ARG A 170 -10.11 -41.52 -17.14
N SER A 171 -10.54 -40.27 -17.24
CA SER A 171 -11.94 -39.96 -17.48
C SER A 171 -12.32 -40.41 -18.89
N SER A 172 -13.30 -41.31 -19.01
CA SER A 172 -13.79 -41.82 -20.30
C SER A 172 -14.60 -40.80 -21.10
N ALA A 173 -14.94 -39.66 -20.48
CA ALA A 173 -15.51 -38.51 -21.14
C ALA A 173 -14.46 -37.41 -21.16
N ILE A 174 -13.77 -37.24 -22.29
CA ILE A 174 -13.19 -35.94 -22.61
C ILE A 174 -14.38 -35.03 -22.89
N SER A 175 -15.04 -34.55 -21.85
CA SER A 175 -15.69 -33.26 -21.94
C SER A 175 -14.54 -32.29 -22.06
N GLN A 176 -14.18 -31.92 -23.29
CA GLN A 176 -13.73 -30.56 -23.48
C GLN A 176 -14.79 -29.73 -22.79
N VAL A 177 -14.46 -29.17 -21.62
CA VAL A 177 -15.26 -28.10 -21.07
C VAL A 177 -15.11 -27.02 -22.13
N GLU A 178 -16.04 -27.01 -23.11
CA GLU A 178 -16.28 -25.87 -23.95
C GLU A 178 -16.60 -24.76 -22.96
N ASP A 179 -15.58 -23.99 -22.60
CA ASP A 179 -15.76 -22.78 -21.83
C ASP A 179 -16.69 -21.92 -22.68
N ALA A 180 -17.91 -21.71 -22.19
CA ALA A 180 -18.94 -21.00 -22.91
C ALA A 180 -18.36 -19.65 -23.36
N GLY A 181 -18.04 -19.52 -24.65
CA GLY A 181 -17.08 -18.55 -25.19
C GLY A 181 -17.15 -17.18 -24.54
N ILE A 182 -16.24 -16.91 -23.60
CA ILE A 182 -16.01 -15.58 -23.03
C ILE A 182 -14.91 -14.93 -23.86
N ASP A 183 -15.22 -13.81 -24.48
CA ASP A 183 -14.28 -13.10 -25.36
C ASP A 183 -13.33 -12.22 -24.54
N ARG A 184 -12.47 -12.83 -23.69
CA ARG A 184 -11.53 -12.10 -22.81
C ARG A 184 -10.72 -11.04 -23.54
N HIS A 185 -10.28 -11.33 -24.77
CA HIS A 185 -9.49 -10.41 -25.62
C HIS A 185 -10.19 -9.08 -25.95
N LYS A 186 -11.50 -8.96 -25.75
CA LYS A 186 -12.29 -7.73 -26.02
C LYS A 186 -12.26 -6.71 -24.88
N THR A 187 -11.63 -7.03 -23.75
CA THR A 187 -11.48 -6.10 -22.61
C THR A 187 -10.38 -5.06 -22.83
N ALA A 188 -9.39 -5.35 -23.69
CA ALA A 188 -8.32 -4.42 -24.03
C ALA A 188 -8.88 -3.19 -24.76
N LEU A 189 -8.89 -2.05 -24.06
CA LEU A 189 -9.34 -0.75 -24.56
C LEU A 189 -8.20 -0.05 -25.31
N VAL A 190 -8.54 0.69 -26.38
CA VAL A 190 -7.60 1.63 -27.02
C VAL A 190 -7.62 2.94 -26.23
N ARG A 191 -6.45 3.41 -25.78
CA ARG A 191 -6.30 4.66 -25.03
C ARG A 191 -5.24 5.57 -25.68
N HIS A 192 -5.36 6.87 -25.45
CA HIS A 192 -4.45 7.91 -25.96
C HIS A 192 -3.59 8.54 -24.86
N GLU A 193 -3.72 8.08 -23.61
CA GLU A 193 -2.96 8.55 -22.45
C GLU A 193 -2.47 7.34 -21.65
N LEU A 194 -1.42 7.56 -20.86
CA LEU A 194 -0.91 6.59 -19.88
C LEU A 194 -2.02 6.10 -18.94
N SER A 195 -2.00 4.81 -18.63
CA SER A 195 -2.88 4.22 -17.63
C SER A 195 -2.59 4.76 -16.23
N ALA A 196 -3.60 4.69 -15.35
CA ALA A 196 -3.48 5.12 -13.96
C ALA A 196 -2.22 4.58 -13.23
N PRO A 197 -1.86 3.27 -13.30
CA PRO A 197 -0.60 2.79 -12.70
C PRO A 197 0.66 3.41 -13.30
N MET A 198 0.67 3.69 -14.60
CA MET A 198 1.83 4.35 -15.22
C MET A 198 1.93 5.81 -14.79
N LYS A 199 0.80 6.51 -14.65
CA LYS A 199 0.76 7.87 -14.09
C LYS A 199 1.31 7.93 -12.65
N THR A 200 1.02 6.92 -11.81
CA THR A 200 1.60 6.88 -10.45
C THR A 200 3.11 6.66 -10.48
N LEU A 201 3.65 5.89 -11.43
CA LEU A 201 5.10 5.74 -11.60
C LEU A 201 5.78 7.06 -12.02
N VAL A 202 5.16 7.84 -12.92
CA VAL A 202 5.65 9.18 -13.28
C VAL A 202 5.71 10.08 -12.06
N LYS A 203 4.60 10.15 -11.30
CA LYS A 203 4.46 11.01 -10.11
C LYS A 203 5.58 10.80 -9.09
N HIS A 204 6.08 9.57 -8.96
CA HIS A 204 7.11 9.19 -8.00
C HIS A 204 8.53 9.16 -8.57
N GLY A 205 8.75 9.64 -9.80
CA GLY A 205 10.09 9.71 -10.40
C GLY A 205 10.66 8.35 -10.83
N TYR A 206 9.83 7.29 -10.89
CA TYR A 206 10.30 5.97 -11.33
C TYR A 206 10.48 5.86 -12.85
N LEU A 207 10.00 6.85 -13.60
CA LEU A 207 10.10 6.91 -15.06
C LEU A 207 11.19 7.91 -15.54
N GLU A 208 12.24 8.10 -14.75
CA GLU A 208 13.38 9.00 -15.08
C GLU A 208 14.53 8.30 -15.84
N GLY A 209 14.32 7.05 -16.31
CA GLY A 209 15.27 6.29 -17.13
C GLY A 209 16.31 5.48 -16.35
N SER A 210 16.25 5.47 -15.02
CA SER A 210 17.10 4.67 -14.14
C SER A 210 16.60 3.23 -13.92
N TYR A 211 15.36 2.94 -14.32
CA TYR A 211 14.67 1.67 -14.08
C TYR A 211 14.23 1.03 -15.39
N SER A 212 14.43 -0.28 -15.52
CA SER A 212 13.82 -1.11 -16.55
C SER A 212 12.39 -1.51 -16.16
N ILE A 213 11.48 -1.51 -17.12
CA ILE A 213 10.04 -1.69 -16.87
C ILE A 213 9.51 -2.83 -17.73
N PHE A 214 8.72 -3.71 -17.12
CA PHE A 214 8.03 -4.79 -17.82
C PHE A 214 6.52 -4.76 -17.56
N ASP A 215 5.72 -4.66 -18.63
CA ASP A 215 4.25 -4.64 -18.55
C ASP A 215 3.66 -6.05 -18.82
N TYR A 216 3.25 -6.71 -17.75
CA TYR A 216 2.67 -8.05 -17.78
C TYR A 216 1.17 -7.97 -18.11
N GLY A 217 0.80 -8.46 -19.29
CA GLY A 217 -0.56 -8.32 -19.82
C GLY A 217 -0.81 -6.95 -20.45
N CYS A 218 0.16 -6.44 -21.21
CA CYS A 218 0.15 -5.10 -21.83
C CYS A 218 -0.98 -4.85 -22.84
N GLY A 219 -1.78 -5.87 -23.19
CA GLY A 219 -2.82 -5.77 -24.20
C GLY A 219 -2.26 -5.28 -25.53
N ARG A 220 -2.84 -4.19 -26.05
CA ARG A 220 -2.44 -3.59 -27.34
C ARG A 220 -1.15 -2.75 -27.29
N GLY A 221 -0.52 -2.62 -26.11
CA GLY A 221 0.73 -1.89 -25.91
C GLY A 221 0.59 -0.37 -26.03
N ASP A 222 -0.53 0.22 -25.62
CA ASP A 222 -0.70 1.69 -25.62
C ASP A 222 0.27 2.37 -24.65
N ASP A 223 0.39 1.87 -23.42
CA ASP A 223 1.34 2.39 -22.42
C ASP A 223 2.79 2.21 -22.86
N LEU A 224 3.12 1.06 -23.47
CA LEU A 224 4.46 0.79 -24.02
C LEU A 224 4.87 1.83 -25.06
N ARG A 225 4.00 2.11 -26.04
CA ARG A 225 4.27 3.09 -27.10
C ARG A 225 4.55 4.49 -26.54
N GLU A 226 3.80 4.91 -25.53
CA GLU A 226 3.99 6.23 -24.91
C GLU A 226 5.31 6.28 -24.13
N LEU A 227 5.61 5.26 -23.32
CA LEU A 227 6.85 5.19 -22.54
C LEU A 227 8.10 5.07 -23.43
N GLU A 228 8.05 4.29 -24.51
CA GLU A 228 9.12 4.21 -25.52
C GLU A 228 9.35 5.57 -26.20
N ALA A 229 8.29 6.34 -26.47
CA ALA A 229 8.41 7.67 -27.06
C ALA A 229 9.14 8.67 -26.15
N HIS A 230 9.11 8.45 -24.83
CA HIS A 230 9.89 9.19 -23.83
C HIS A 230 11.29 8.60 -23.58
N GLY A 231 11.71 7.60 -24.36
CA GLY A 231 13.06 7.02 -24.31
C GLY A 231 13.32 6.07 -23.15
N LEU A 232 12.26 5.50 -22.56
CA LEU A 232 12.35 4.58 -21.43
C LEU A 232 12.57 3.14 -21.89
N ASP A 233 13.34 2.38 -21.10
CA ASP A 233 13.55 0.93 -21.30
C ASP A 233 12.32 0.16 -20.80
N VAL A 234 11.37 -0.07 -21.70
CA VAL A 234 10.10 -0.74 -21.42
C VAL A 234 9.88 -1.92 -22.37
N LEU A 235 9.44 -3.04 -21.80
CA LEU A 235 9.04 -4.23 -22.54
C LEU A 235 7.67 -4.68 -22.05
N GLY A 236 6.97 -5.51 -22.81
CA GLY A 236 5.69 -6.05 -22.36
C GLY A 236 5.32 -7.34 -23.04
N TRP A 237 4.43 -8.09 -22.40
CA TRP A 237 3.93 -9.37 -22.87
C TRP A 237 2.42 -9.40 -22.75
N ASP A 238 1.73 -10.04 -23.70
CA ASP A 238 0.29 -10.30 -23.60
C ASP A 238 -0.03 -11.63 -24.29
N PRO A 239 -0.84 -12.52 -23.68
CA PRO A 239 -1.10 -13.84 -24.24
C PRO A 239 -1.83 -13.83 -25.60
N ASN A 240 -2.51 -12.73 -25.96
CA ASN A 240 -3.27 -12.61 -27.20
C ASN A 240 -2.64 -11.61 -28.19
N PHE A 241 -2.13 -10.49 -27.69
CA PHE A 241 -1.67 -9.37 -28.51
C PHE A 241 -0.16 -9.36 -28.74
N GLN A 242 0.63 -9.86 -27.78
CA GLN A 242 2.09 -9.95 -27.88
C GLN A 242 2.61 -11.29 -27.30
N PRO A 243 2.16 -12.45 -27.85
CA PRO A 243 2.47 -13.75 -27.28
C PRO A 243 3.92 -14.18 -27.51
N ASP A 244 4.56 -13.64 -28.55
CA ASP A 244 5.92 -13.99 -28.97
C ASP A 244 7.02 -13.23 -28.21
N ASN A 245 6.66 -12.26 -27.37
CA ASN A 245 7.63 -11.54 -26.55
C ASN A 245 8.08 -12.40 -25.37
N ASP A 246 9.37 -12.38 -25.06
CA ASP A 246 9.91 -13.06 -23.89
C ASP A 246 9.50 -12.35 -22.60
N LYS A 247 9.15 -13.13 -21.58
CA LYS A 247 9.00 -12.62 -20.21
C LYS A 247 10.38 -12.38 -19.63
N VAL A 248 10.71 -11.13 -19.32
CA VAL A 248 12.04 -10.73 -18.85
C VAL A 248 11.98 -10.16 -17.43
N ASN A 249 13.06 -10.36 -16.68
CA ASN A 249 13.25 -9.68 -15.41
C ASN A 249 13.43 -8.17 -15.65
N SER A 250 12.85 -7.36 -14.78
CA SER A 250 12.92 -5.90 -14.85
C SER A 250 12.84 -5.28 -13.47
N SER A 251 13.37 -4.06 -13.33
CA SER A 251 13.36 -3.35 -12.07
C SER A 251 11.93 -3.19 -11.55
N ILE A 252 11.03 -2.78 -12.44
CA ILE A 252 9.61 -2.55 -12.15
C ILE A 252 8.78 -3.45 -13.05
N VAL A 253 7.85 -4.20 -12.48
CA VAL A 253 6.84 -4.93 -13.27
C VAL A 253 5.47 -4.34 -13.02
N ASN A 254 4.71 -4.07 -14.08
CA ASN A 254 3.32 -3.66 -14.00
C ASN A 254 2.39 -4.84 -14.30
N LEU A 255 1.39 -5.06 -13.46
CA LEU A 255 0.29 -6.00 -13.65
C LEU A 255 -1.02 -5.20 -13.63
N GLY A 256 -1.20 -4.38 -14.66
CA GLY A 256 -2.30 -3.42 -14.76
C GLY A 256 -3.61 -4.03 -15.25
N PHE A 257 -4.63 -4.10 -14.40
CA PHE A 257 -6.00 -4.55 -14.71
C PHE A 257 -6.15 -6.00 -15.21
N VAL A 258 -5.06 -6.77 -15.28
CA VAL A 258 -5.05 -8.17 -15.72
C VAL A 258 -5.88 -9.07 -14.80
N LEU A 259 -5.78 -8.89 -13.48
CA LEU A 259 -6.50 -9.72 -12.52
C LEU A 259 -8.02 -9.56 -12.60
N ASN A 260 -8.52 -8.49 -13.22
CA ASN A 260 -9.94 -8.30 -13.39
C ASN A 260 -10.54 -9.16 -14.52
N VAL A 261 -9.73 -9.54 -15.52
CA VAL A 261 -10.24 -10.16 -16.77
C VAL A 261 -10.05 -11.67 -16.81
N ILE A 262 -9.41 -12.26 -15.79
CA ILE A 262 -9.17 -13.70 -15.67
C ILE A 262 -10.26 -14.32 -14.79
N GLU A 263 -11.18 -15.11 -15.36
CA GLU A 263 -12.26 -15.78 -14.61
C GLU A 263 -11.82 -17.03 -13.83
N ASP A 264 -10.70 -17.63 -14.20
CA ASP A 264 -10.14 -18.77 -13.49
C ASP A 264 -9.25 -18.29 -12.34
N GLN A 265 -9.62 -18.65 -11.11
CA GLN A 265 -8.89 -18.16 -9.93
C GLN A 265 -7.44 -18.68 -9.86
N ASP A 266 -7.19 -19.90 -10.37
CA ASP A 266 -5.85 -20.48 -10.39
C ASP A 266 -4.96 -19.76 -11.42
N GLU A 267 -5.47 -19.51 -12.63
CA GLU A 267 -4.79 -18.70 -13.65
C GLU A 267 -4.53 -17.26 -13.15
N ARG A 268 -5.47 -16.69 -12.39
CA ARG A 268 -5.31 -15.36 -11.81
C ARG A 268 -4.17 -15.31 -10.80
N LEU A 269 -4.06 -16.34 -9.95
CA LEU A 269 -2.94 -16.50 -9.02
C LEU A 269 -1.62 -16.71 -9.77
N GLU A 270 -1.62 -17.48 -10.84
CA GLU A 270 -0.44 -17.71 -11.68
C GLU A 270 0.05 -16.42 -12.33
N ALA A 271 -0.86 -15.58 -12.85
CA ALA A 271 -0.50 -14.27 -13.40
C ALA A 271 0.16 -13.36 -12.35
N LEU A 272 -0.40 -13.33 -11.13
CA LEU A 272 0.16 -12.55 -10.03
C LEU A 272 1.57 -13.03 -9.62
N LEU A 273 1.74 -14.34 -9.43
CA LEU A 273 3.02 -14.93 -9.06
C LEU A 273 4.06 -14.80 -10.19
N GLY A 274 3.63 -14.96 -11.44
CA GLY A 274 4.48 -14.80 -12.62
C GLY A 274 5.00 -13.37 -12.76
N ALA A 275 4.13 -12.37 -12.60
CA ALA A 275 4.55 -10.97 -12.61
C ALA A 275 5.50 -10.64 -11.44
N TRP A 276 5.22 -11.19 -10.24
CA TRP A 276 6.08 -11.02 -9.08
C TRP A 276 7.50 -11.56 -9.30
N GLU A 277 7.66 -12.72 -9.92
CA GLU A 277 8.98 -13.32 -10.17
C GLU A 277 9.87 -12.46 -11.08
N LEU A 278 9.27 -11.76 -12.04
CA LEU A 278 9.98 -10.90 -12.99
C LEU A 278 10.41 -9.55 -12.38
N ALA A 279 9.84 -9.13 -11.25
CA ALA A 279 10.21 -7.86 -10.62
C ALA A 279 11.53 -7.98 -9.85
N ASP A 280 12.46 -7.08 -10.04
CA ASP A 280 13.71 -7.04 -9.26
C ASP A 280 13.61 -6.07 -8.07
N LYS A 281 12.94 -4.91 -8.25
CA LYS A 281 12.73 -3.90 -7.21
C LYS A 281 11.32 -3.97 -6.63
N PHE A 282 10.29 -3.81 -7.45
CA PHE A 282 8.90 -3.88 -6.98
C PHE A 282 7.90 -4.21 -8.10
N LEU A 283 6.74 -4.72 -7.69
CA LEU A 283 5.60 -5.03 -8.55
C LEU A 283 4.50 -3.99 -8.33
N VAL A 284 3.93 -3.50 -9.42
CA VAL A 284 2.70 -2.69 -9.43
C VAL A 284 1.53 -3.59 -9.77
N VAL A 285 0.51 -3.64 -8.91
CA VAL A 285 -0.75 -4.35 -9.19
C VAL A 285 -1.88 -3.33 -9.24
N SER A 286 -2.68 -3.36 -10.30
CA SER A 286 -3.87 -2.50 -10.42
C SER A 286 -5.12 -3.28 -10.74
N VAL A 287 -6.23 -2.95 -10.08
CA VAL A 287 -7.53 -3.57 -10.31
C VAL A 287 -8.65 -2.55 -10.34
N MET A 288 -9.74 -2.88 -11.05
CA MET A 288 -11.01 -2.16 -10.93
C MET A 288 -11.71 -2.47 -9.61
N LEU A 289 -12.11 -1.42 -8.89
CA LEU A 289 -12.96 -1.50 -7.71
C LEU A 289 -14.44 -1.34 -8.08
N ALA A 290 -15.34 -1.96 -7.32
CA ALA A 290 -16.76 -1.63 -7.36
C ALA A 290 -17.48 -2.03 -6.07
N ASN A 291 -18.56 -1.34 -5.75
CA ASN A 291 -19.45 -1.71 -4.65
C ASN A 291 -20.53 -2.72 -5.08
N GLU A 292 -21.17 -3.36 -4.11
CA GLU A 292 -22.20 -4.39 -4.36
C GLU A 292 -23.39 -3.86 -5.18
N ASN A 293 -23.78 -2.60 -4.97
CA ASN A 293 -24.89 -1.98 -5.71
C ASN A 293 -24.58 -1.82 -7.20
N TYR A 294 -23.32 -1.54 -7.55
CA TYR A 294 -22.88 -1.47 -8.94
C TYR A 294 -22.80 -2.88 -9.55
N ILE A 295 -22.20 -3.83 -8.83
CA ILE A 295 -22.05 -5.22 -9.26
C ILE A 295 -23.41 -5.89 -9.50
N ALA A 296 -24.42 -5.58 -8.67
CA ALA A 296 -25.78 -6.14 -8.76
C ALA A 296 -26.50 -5.83 -10.09
N GLN A 297 -25.99 -4.90 -10.89
CA GLN A 297 -26.55 -4.55 -12.21
C GLN A 297 -26.16 -5.55 -13.31
N PHE A 298 -25.13 -6.36 -13.08
CA PHE A 298 -24.60 -7.30 -14.07
C PHE A 298 -25.04 -8.73 -13.79
N LYS A 299 -24.91 -9.60 -14.81
CA LYS A 299 -25.18 -11.04 -14.66
C LYS A 299 -24.03 -11.68 -13.88
N PRO A 300 -24.27 -12.30 -12.70
CA PRO A 300 -23.22 -13.00 -11.97
C PRO A 300 -22.67 -14.19 -12.76
N TYR A 301 -21.36 -14.40 -12.69
CA TYR A 301 -20.67 -15.53 -13.32
C TYR A 301 -19.37 -15.86 -12.57
N LYS A 302 -19.21 -17.11 -12.11
CA LYS A 302 -18.13 -17.52 -11.20
C LYS A 302 -18.03 -16.56 -10.01
N ASP A 303 -16.88 -15.93 -9.77
CA ASP A 303 -16.65 -14.95 -8.71
C ASP A 303 -16.79 -13.49 -9.18
N GLY A 304 -17.16 -13.26 -10.45
CA GLY A 304 -17.32 -11.94 -11.05
C GLY A 304 -18.63 -11.82 -11.81
N VAL A 305 -18.61 -11.03 -12.88
CA VAL A 305 -19.78 -10.74 -13.70
C VAL A 305 -19.48 -10.86 -15.20
N ILE A 306 -20.51 -11.12 -15.99
CA ILE A 306 -20.45 -11.01 -17.45
C ILE A 306 -20.98 -9.64 -17.86
N THR A 307 -20.19 -8.90 -18.63
CA THR A 307 -20.57 -7.61 -19.19
C THR A 307 -21.50 -7.78 -20.41
N SER A 308 -22.12 -6.68 -20.86
CA SER A 308 -22.92 -6.67 -22.10
C SER A 308 -22.13 -7.03 -23.36
N ARG A 309 -20.80 -6.99 -23.32
CA ARG A 309 -19.89 -7.40 -24.42
C ARG A 309 -19.51 -8.89 -24.36
N ASN A 310 -20.11 -9.66 -23.46
CA ASN A 310 -19.79 -11.07 -23.21
C ASN A 310 -18.33 -11.29 -22.77
N THR A 311 -17.82 -10.37 -21.94
CA THR A 311 -16.50 -10.46 -21.29
C THR A 311 -16.68 -10.71 -19.79
N PHE A 312 -15.76 -11.44 -19.18
CA PHE A 312 -15.68 -11.56 -17.73
C PHE A 312 -15.06 -10.31 -17.11
N GLN A 313 -15.56 -9.90 -15.95
CA GLN A 313 -14.97 -8.87 -15.11
C GLN A 313 -15.13 -9.23 -13.62
N LYS A 314 -14.02 -9.35 -12.90
CA LYS A 314 -14.00 -9.35 -11.43
C LYS A 314 -13.76 -7.93 -10.95
N TYR A 315 -14.68 -7.39 -10.16
CA TYR A 315 -14.45 -6.17 -9.38
C TYR A 315 -14.02 -6.54 -7.96
N TYR A 316 -13.24 -5.69 -7.32
CA TYR A 316 -12.74 -5.94 -5.97
C TYR A 316 -13.18 -4.85 -4.99
N ALA A 317 -13.32 -5.22 -3.72
CA ALA A 317 -13.22 -4.23 -2.64
C ALA A 317 -11.74 -3.92 -2.37
N GLN A 318 -11.44 -2.70 -1.91
CA GLN A 318 -10.06 -2.25 -1.64
C GLN A 318 -9.33 -3.18 -0.65
N SER A 319 -10.00 -3.55 0.44
CA SER A 319 -9.46 -4.46 1.46
C SER A 319 -9.33 -5.90 0.97
N GLU A 320 -10.26 -6.36 0.13
CA GLU A 320 -10.26 -7.70 -0.48
C GLU A 320 -9.02 -7.90 -1.36
N ILE A 321 -8.75 -6.98 -2.30
CA ILE A 321 -7.61 -7.12 -3.20
C ILE A 321 -6.28 -6.99 -2.44
N LYS A 322 -6.19 -6.07 -1.46
CA LYS A 322 -4.99 -5.94 -0.63
C LYS A 322 -4.68 -7.25 0.09
N ALA A 323 -5.67 -7.82 0.78
CA ALA A 323 -5.52 -9.09 1.49
C ALA A 323 -5.20 -10.25 0.54
N TYR A 324 -5.77 -10.26 -0.67
CA TYR A 324 -5.46 -11.25 -1.70
C TYR A 324 -3.99 -11.18 -2.13
N ILE A 325 -3.47 -9.98 -2.42
CA ILE A 325 -2.07 -9.77 -2.81
C ILE A 325 -1.14 -10.19 -1.68
N GLU A 326 -1.34 -9.69 -0.46
CA GLU A 326 -0.48 -9.97 0.69
C GLU A 326 -0.45 -11.46 1.04
N ARG A 327 -1.62 -12.13 0.98
CA ARG A 327 -1.70 -13.58 1.21
C ARG A 327 -1.00 -14.38 0.13
N SER A 328 -1.10 -13.96 -1.13
CA SER A 328 -0.55 -14.69 -2.27
C SER A 328 0.96 -14.53 -2.36
N LEU A 329 1.48 -13.32 -2.14
CA LEU A 329 2.90 -12.99 -2.26
C LEU A 329 3.68 -13.13 -0.94
N GLN A 330 2.99 -13.22 0.20
CA GLN A 330 3.58 -13.20 1.54
C GLN A 330 4.39 -11.92 1.85
N GLU A 331 4.12 -10.84 1.13
CA GLU A 331 4.73 -9.53 1.26
C GLU A 331 3.67 -8.47 1.58
N ASP A 332 4.09 -7.33 2.12
CA ASP A 332 3.18 -6.22 2.42
C ASP A 332 2.86 -5.44 1.14
N ALA A 333 1.60 -5.04 0.98
CA ALA A 333 1.14 -4.27 -0.16
C ALA A 333 0.86 -2.82 0.25
N ILE A 334 1.60 -1.88 -0.32
CA ILE A 334 1.44 -0.45 -0.04
C ILE A 334 0.38 0.10 -1.00
N THR A 335 -0.69 0.67 -0.43
CA THR A 335 -1.72 1.35 -1.22
C THR A 335 -1.18 2.68 -1.74
N VAL A 336 -1.10 2.81 -3.06
CA VAL A 336 -0.67 4.03 -3.74
C VAL A 336 -1.86 4.87 -4.19
N ALA A 337 -2.91 4.22 -4.69
CA ALA A 337 -4.19 4.84 -5.04
C ALA A 337 -5.32 3.81 -4.93
N PRO A 338 -6.61 4.19 -5.07
CA PRO A 338 -7.70 3.23 -5.13
C PRO A 338 -7.46 2.15 -6.19
N GLY A 339 -7.39 0.90 -5.75
CA GLY A 339 -7.13 -0.24 -6.61
C GLY A 339 -5.69 -0.37 -7.11
N ILE A 340 -4.75 0.49 -6.72
CA ILE A 340 -3.34 0.48 -7.15
C ILE A 340 -2.41 0.23 -5.95
N PHE A 341 -1.59 -0.82 -6.04
CA PHE A 341 -0.70 -1.25 -4.97
C PHE A 341 0.74 -1.41 -5.48
N TYR A 342 1.71 -0.98 -4.67
CA TYR A 342 3.12 -1.31 -4.86
C TYR A 342 3.54 -2.37 -3.85
N ILE A 343 4.26 -3.38 -4.34
CA ILE A 343 4.79 -4.48 -3.53
C ILE A 343 6.30 -4.50 -3.73
N PHE A 344 7.06 -4.11 -2.72
CA PHE A 344 8.51 -3.95 -2.83
C PHE A 344 9.26 -5.24 -2.47
N LYS A 345 10.10 -5.72 -3.39
CA LYS A 345 11.19 -6.67 -3.09
C LYS A 345 12.36 -5.95 -2.44
N ASP A 346 12.74 -4.81 -3.00
CA ASP A 346 13.80 -3.97 -2.45
C ASP A 346 13.27 -3.18 -1.25
N LYS A 347 13.72 -3.61 -0.08
CA LYS A 347 13.29 -3.06 1.20
C LYS A 347 13.87 -1.69 1.49
N LEU A 348 14.94 -1.26 0.82
CA LEU A 348 15.49 0.09 0.95
C LEU A 348 14.66 1.09 0.14
N GLU A 349 14.31 0.71 -1.10
CA GLU A 349 13.44 1.50 -1.99
C GLU A 349 12.07 1.76 -1.34
N GLU A 350 11.49 0.73 -0.73
CA GLU A 350 10.24 0.83 0.03
C GLU A 350 10.29 1.93 1.11
N GLN A 351 11.42 2.04 1.83
CA GLN A 351 11.57 3.02 2.91
C GLN A 351 11.80 4.44 2.38
N GLN A 352 12.48 4.57 1.24
CA GLN A 352 12.64 5.87 0.56
C GLN A 352 11.29 6.38 0.09
N TYR A 353 10.48 5.52 -0.55
CA TYR A 353 9.12 5.84 -0.98
C TYR A 353 8.23 6.32 0.18
N LEU A 354 8.21 5.57 1.30
CA LEU A 354 7.41 5.93 2.47
C LEU A 354 7.87 7.24 3.13
N GLN A 355 9.18 7.52 3.17
CA GLN A 355 9.69 8.79 3.72
C GLN A 355 9.31 9.99 2.86
N SER A 356 9.41 9.87 1.52
CA SER A 356 9.00 10.96 0.63
C SER A 356 7.52 11.28 0.75
N LYS A 357 6.68 10.25 0.99
CA LYS A 357 5.22 10.38 1.06
C LYS A 357 4.71 11.26 2.22
N TYR A 358 5.42 11.32 3.35
CA TYR A 358 4.98 12.07 4.55
C TYR A 358 5.79 13.34 4.83
N LYS A 359 6.76 13.68 3.98
CA LYS A 359 7.53 14.94 4.09
C LYS A 359 6.68 16.09 3.59
N ARG A 360 6.55 17.18 4.37
CA ARG A 360 5.88 18.41 3.91
C ARG A 360 6.59 19.00 2.70
N HIS A 361 5.83 19.44 1.69
CA HIS A 361 6.38 20.18 0.56
C HIS A 361 6.37 21.69 0.85
N HIS A 362 7.34 22.16 1.62
CA HIS A 362 7.46 23.59 1.87
C HIS A 362 7.96 24.35 0.62
N LYS A 363 7.19 25.35 0.17
CA LYS A 363 7.76 26.47 -0.58
C LYS A 363 8.57 27.29 0.39
N TRP A 364 9.89 27.10 0.39
CA TRP A 364 10.80 27.85 1.23
C TRP A 364 10.65 29.34 0.93
N GLN A 365 10.20 30.11 1.92
CA GLN A 365 10.18 31.56 1.89
C GLN A 365 11.26 32.04 2.84
N GLN A 366 12.33 32.61 2.28
CA GLN A 366 13.35 33.28 3.07
C GLN A 366 12.74 34.52 3.73
N LEU A 367 12.29 34.39 4.97
CA LEU A 367 11.68 35.49 5.74
C LEU A 367 12.72 36.30 6.51
N THR A 368 13.94 35.79 6.65
CA THR A 368 15.05 36.42 7.37
C THR A 368 16.02 37.12 6.41
N SER A 369 16.24 38.41 6.66
CA SER A 369 17.42 39.12 6.16
C SER A 369 18.46 39.11 7.28
N PRO A 370 19.74 38.76 7.02
CA PRO A 370 20.77 38.82 8.05
C PRO A 370 20.83 40.22 8.65
N GLU A 371 20.71 40.34 9.98
CA GLU A 371 20.84 41.63 10.65
C GLU A 371 22.28 42.15 10.50
N PRO A 372 22.48 43.46 10.27
CA PRO A 372 23.82 44.04 10.22
C PRO A 372 24.44 44.04 11.62
N VAL A 373 25.35 43.10 11.87
CA VAL A 373 26.09 43.00 13.14
C VAL A 373 27.30 43.95 13.13
N GLU A 374 27.50 44.71 14.21
CA GLU A 374 28.72 45.49 14.44
C GLU A 374 29.96 44.57 14.52
N ALA A 375 30.85 44.70 13.54
CA ALA A 375 32.03 43.87 13.36
C ALA A 375 33.07 44.06 14.48
N LYS A 376 33.09 43.16 15.46
CA LYS A 376 34.24 43.00 16.38
C LYS A 376 34.87 41.59 16.36
N ASP A 377 34.23 40.59 15.76
CA ASP A 377 34.73 39.21 15.72
C ASP A 377 35.23 38.76 14.34
N LYS A 378 36.46 38.21 14.31
CA LYS A 378 37.10 37.65 13.11
C LYS A 378 36.29 36.53 12.46
N ALA A 379 35.52 35.77 13.24
CA ALA A 379 34.63 34.71 12.76
C ALA A 379 33.40 35.27 12.01
N LYS A 380 32.82 36.38 12.48
CA LYS A 380 31.67 37.03 11.83
C LYS A 380 32.06 37.64 10.48
N LEU A 381 33.28 38.20 10.39
CA LEU A 381 33.87 38.68 9.14
C LEU A 381 34.04 37.57 8.09
N LEU A 382 34.48 36.37 8.51
CA LEU A 382 34.59 35.20 7.63
C LEU A 382 33.23 34.74 7.11
N ILE A 383 32.19 34.81 7.95
CA ILE A 383 30.81 34.49 7.54
C ILE A 383 30.32 35.49 6.49
N THR A 384 30.56 36.79 6.69
CA THR A 384 30.20 37.82 5.70
C THR A 384 30.95 37.64 4.37
N GLN A 385 32.23 37.23 4.39
CA GLN A 385 33.02 37.01 3.19
C GLN A 385 32.60 35.77 2.37
N HIS A 386 31.93 34.81 3.02
CA HIS A 386 31.48 33.56 2.41
C HIS A 386 29.98 33.32 2.64
N GLN A 387 29.16 34.38 2.52
CA GLN A 387 27.72 34.33 2.85
C GLN A 387 26.99 33.16 2.19
N ASP A 388 27.18 32.92 0.89
CA ASP A 388 26.48 31.85 0.18
C ASP A 388 26.73 30.46 0.78
N LEU A 389 27.97 30.20 1.22
CA LEU A 389 28.35 28.92 1.84
C LEU A 389 27.64 28.72 3.18
N PHE A 390 27.63 29.76 4.03
CA PHE A 390 27.03 29.69 5.36
C PHE A 390 25.50 29.75 5.31
N ASN A 391 24.92 30.46 4.35
CA ASN A 391 23.49 30.43 4.05
C ASN A 391 23.08 29.03 3.57
N SER A 392 23.85 28.42 2.67
CA SER A 392 23.62 27.04 2.22
C SER A 392 23.67 26.05 3.39
N PHE A 393 24.66 26.17 4.27
CA PHE A 393 24.75 25.34 5.48
C PHE A 393 23.58 25.57 6.44
N TRP A 394 23.19 26.83 6.68
CA TRP A 394 22.04 27.17 7.52
C TRP A 394 20.75 26.57 6.95
N ASN A 395 20.55 26.68 5.64
CA ASN A 395 19.40 26.09 4.96
C ASN A 395 19.37 24.56 5.08
N THR A 396 20.52 23.89 4.99
CA THR A 396 20.60 22.44 5.26
C THR A 396 20.24 22.12 6.71
N CYS A 397 20.66 22.93 7.68
CA CYS A 397 20.24 22.77 9.08
C CYS A 397 18.72 22.92 9.25
N LEU A 398 18.10 23.88 8.58
CA LEU A 398 16.65 24.10 8.60
C LEU A 398 15.91 22.95 7.91
N GLU A 399 16.41 22.43 6.79
CA GLU A 399 15.78 21.29 6.11
C GLU A 399 15.80 20.01 6.97
N LEU A 400 16.93 19.76 7.64
CA LEU A 400 17.09 18.59 8.50
C LEU A 400 16.47 18.78 9.89
N GLY A 401 16.18 20.01 10.30
CA GLY A 401 15.82 20.34 11.68
C GLY A 401 16.92 20.00 12.70
N ARG A 402 18.16 19.79 12.23
CA ARG A 402 19.34 19.40 13.02
C ARG A 402 20.61 19.77 12.27
N ILE A 403 21.75 19.67 12.95
CA ILE A 403 23.06 19.87 12.33
C ILE A 403 23.34 18.71 11.32
N PRO A 404 23.74 18.99 10.07
CA PRO A 404 24.10 17.97 9.10
C PRO A 404 25.40 17.24 9.47
N ALA A 405 25.47 15.96 9.12
CA ALA A 405 26.72 15.20 9.11
C ALA A 405 27.61 15.62 7.92
N ASN A 406 28.86 15.16 7.90
CA ASN A 406 29.85 15.59 6.90
C ASN A 406 29.49 15.14 5.46
N ASP A 407 28.74 14.05 5.32
CA ASP A 407 28.25 13.50 4.06
C ASP A 407 26.85 14.02 3.68
N GLU A 408 26.21 14.80 4.55
CA GLU A 408 24.89 15.42 4.31
C GLU A 408 25.01 16.88 3.83
N PHE A 409 26.23 17.42 3.78
CA PHE A 409 26.50 18.75 3.27
C PHE A 409 27.72 18.74 2.33
N GLU A 410 27.49 19.07 1.06
CA GLU A 410 28.48 18.97 -0.02
C GLU A 410 29.78 19.73 0.28
N HIS A 411 29.68 20.90 0.93
CA HIS A 411 30.81 21.79 1.20
C HIS A 411 31.40 21.66 2.61
N SER A 412 31.22 20.50 3.27
CA SER A 412 31.66 20.26 4.66
C SER A 412 33.15 20.51 4.89
N GLU A 413 33.99 20.10 3.94
CA GLU A 413 35.45 20.30 4.00
C GLU A 413 35.82 21.79 4.04
N LYS A 414 35.17 22.60 3.20
CA LYS A 414 35.39 24.04 3.11
C LYS A 414 34.99 24.78 4.40
N ILE A 415 33.89 24.37 5.02
CA ILE A 415 33.46 24.91 6.32
C ILE A 415 34.48 24.56 7.43
N ARG A 416 35.00 23.33 7.39
CA ARG A 416 36.00 22.86 8.36
C ARG A 416 37.31 23.64 8.29
N GLU A 417 37.75 24.00 7.09
CA GLU A 417 38.92 24.84 6.87
C GLU A 417 38.74 26.29 7.38
N LEU A 418 37.55 26.87 7.18
CA LEU A 418 37.30 28.28 7.50
C LEU A 418 37.05 28.55 8.99
N ILE A 419 36.18 27.77 9.64
CA ILE A 419 35.71 28.03 11.02
C ILE A 419 35.93 26.83 11.94
N GLY A 420 35.84 25.61 11.42
CA GLY A 420 35.99 24.35 12.16
C GLY A 420 34.75 23.46 12.06
N SER A 421 34.41 22.75 13.13
CA SER A 421 33.31 21.76 13.10
C SER A 421 31.94 22.38 12.80
N HIS A 422 31.05 21.58 12.19
CA HIS A 422 29.65 21.97 11.93
C HIS A 422 28.94 22.49 13.18
N LYS A 423 29.19 21.91 14.36
CA LYS A 423 28.63 22.39 15.64
C LYS A 423 29.09 23.81 15.98
N LYS A 424 30.37 24.12 15.76
CA LYS A 424 30.91 25.45 16.02
C LYS A 424 30.32 26.47 15.05
N VAL A 425 30.16 26.09 13.79
CA VAL A 425 29.55 26.92 12.74
C VAL A 425 28.08 27.18 13.05
N PHE A 426 27.33 26.14 13.41
CA PHE A 426 25.93 26.26 13.81
C PHE A 426 25.73 27.23 14.97
N ASN A 427 26.52 27.10 16.05
CA ASN A 427 26.44 28.01 17.20
C ASN A 427 26.74 29.48 16.80
N LEU A 428 27.68 29.70 15.89
CA LEU A 428 28.00 31.03 15.35
C LEU A 428 26.86 31.60 14.51
N LEU A 429 26.18 30.76 13.73
CA LEU A 429 25.03 31.17 12.92
C LEU A 429 23.80 31.44 13.79
N GLN A 430 23.56 30.67 14.85
CA GLN A 430 22.49 30.95 15.82
C GLN A 430 22.62 32.32 16.51
N GLU A 431 23.83 32.88 16.63
CA GLU A 431 24.02 34.25 17.12
C GLU A 431 23.70 35.32 16.06
N MET A 432 23.61 34.95 14.78
CA MET A 432 23.42 35.85 13.64
C MET A 432 22.04 35.74 12.99
N PHE A 433 21.39 34.58 13.14
CA PHE A 433 20.07 34.25 12.57
C PHE A 433 19.06 34.03 13.70
N ASP A 434 17.78 34.22 13.40
CA ASP A 434 16.70 34.03 14.37
C ASP A 434 16.62 32.57 14.83
N THR A 435 16.77 32.34 16.13
CA THR A 435 16.69 31.00 16.72
C THR A 435 15.28 30.40 16.64
N GLN A 436 14.23 31.22 16.51
CA GLN A 436 12.85 30.76 16.39
C GLN A 436 12.63 29.97 15.09
N GLU A 437 13.31 30.34 14.01
CA GLU A 437 13.21 29.66 12.71
C GLU A 437 13.73 28.22 12.81
N PHE A 438 14.87 28.05 13.49
CA PHE A 438 15.45 26.72 13.70
C PHE A 438 14.61 25.87 14.66
N GLU A 439 14.09 26.43 15.75
CA GLU A 439 13.19 25.72 16.68
C GLU A 439 11.92 25.24 15.95
N GLN A 440 11.35 26.07 15.08
CA GLN A 440 10.19 25.71 14.27
C GLN A 440 10.54 24.62 13.24
N ALA A 441 11.73 24.69 12.63
CA ALA A 441 12.22 23.65 11.71
C ALA A 441 12.44 22.31 12.40
N GLU A 442 13.08 22.29 13.57
CA GLU A 442 13.27 21.12 14.42
C GLU A 442 11.93 20.49 14.79
N LYS A 443 10.99 21.30 15.28
CA LYS A 443 9.63 20.85 15.60
C LYS A 443 8.93 20.27 14.38
N SER A 444 8.97 20.95 13.24
CA SER A 444 8.30 20.52 12.01
C SER A 444 8.86 19.18 11.50
N ARG A 445 10.19 19.03 11.53
CA ARG A 445 10.85 17.76 11.16
C ARG A 445 10.45 16.63 12.11
N LYS A 446 10.40 16.91 13.42
CA LYS A 446 9.98 15.94 14.43
C LYS A 446 8.53 15.49 14.22
N GLU A 447 7.63 16.41 13.89
CA GLU A 447 6.23 16.11 13.56
C GLU A 447 6.12 15.22 12.32
N ASP A 448 6.85 15.52 11.25
CA ASP A 448 6.84 14.72 10.01
C ASP A 448 7.36 13.29 10.25
N LEU A 449 8.42 13.15 11.05
CA LEU A 449 8.93 11.84 11.45
C LEU A 449 7.94 11.07 12.33
N LEU A 450 7.26 11.75 13.26
CA LEU A 450 6.20 11.12 14.05
C LEU A 450 5.03 10.63 13.19
N LEU A 451 4.62 11.41 12.19
CA LEU A 451 3.60 11.00 11.22
C LEU A 451 4.06 9.76 10.45
N TYR A 452 5.28 9.80 9.89
CA TYR A 452 5.88 8.65 9.19
C TYR A 452 5.92 7.39 10.07
N PHE A 453 6.42 7.50 11.31
CA PHE A 453 6.46 6.37 12.23
C PHE A 453 5.07 5.88 12.62
N ALA A 454 4.10 6.77 12.82
CA ALA A 454 2.73 6.42 13.16
C ALA A 454 2.06 5.64 12.03
N MET A 455 2.25 6.07 10.78
CA MET A 455 1.74 5.35 9.61
C MET A 455 2.43 4.00 9.42
N GLY A 456 3.74 3.92 9.67
CA GLY A 456 4.49 2.67 9.67
C GLY A 456 4.05 1.66 10.73
N LEU A 457 3.21 2.04 11.70
CA LEU A 457 2.62 1.09 12.67
C LEU A 457 1.51 0.21 12.06
N PHE A 458 0.91 0.62 10.93
CA PHE A 458 -0.08 -0.18 10.21
C PHE A 458 0.54 -1.30 9.36
N GLU A 459 1.84 -1.23 9.09
CA GLU A 459 2.59 -2.17 8.25
C GLU A 459 3.51 -3.07 9.10
N LYS A 460 4.11 -4.13 8.54
CA LYS A 460 5.04 -4.97 9.31
C LYS A 460 6.30 -4.17 9.63
N ARG A 461 6.46 -3.82 10.92
CA ARG A 461 7.60 -3.07 11.44
C ARG A 461 8.94 -3.69 11.02
N LYS A 462 9.80 -2.90 10.39
CA LYS A 462 11.18 -3.29 10.12
C LYS A 462 12.10 -2.99 11.31
N PRO A 463 13.17 -3.80 11.51
CA PRO A 463 14.17 -3.54 12.54
C PRO A 463 14.95 -2.25 12.24
N TYR A 464 15.29 -1.49 13.28
CA TYR A 464 16.09 -0.26 13.20
C TYR A 464 17.39 -0.40 12.39
N THR A 465 18.00 -1.59 12.36
CA THR A 465 19.24 -1.88 11.64
C THR A 465 19.11 -1.72 10.13
N GLN A 466 17.91 -1.90 9.58
CA GLN A 466 17.62 -1.82 8.14
C GLN A 466 17.22 -0.40 7.70
N GLN A 467 17.24 0.58 8.61
CA GLN A 467 16.89 1.96 8.29
C GLN A 467 18.05 2.69 7.58
N PRO A 468 17.77 3.62 6.65
CA PRO A 468 18.80 4.46 6.04
C PRO A 468 19.58 5.27 7.08
N GLU A 469 20.87 5.52 6.84
CA GLU A 469 21.73 6.30 7.75
C GLU A 469 21.20 7.72 8.05
N PRO A 470 20.63 8.48 7.08
CA PRO A 470 20.01 9.77 7.38
C PRO A 470 18.90 9.67 8.44
N LEU A 471 18.03 8.66 8.34
CA LEU A 471 16.94 8.46 9.29
C LEU A 471 17.45 8.07 10.68
N LYS A 472 18.51 7.25 10.78
CA LYS A 472 19.13 6.93 12.07
C LYS A 472 19.68 8.17 12.77
N ARG A 473 20.26 9.10 12.01
CA ARG A 473 20.78 10.37 12.52
C ARG A 473 19.64 11.29 12.96
N ASP A 474 18.56 11.35 12.20
CA ASP A 474 17.33 12.08 12.58
C ASP A 474 16.74 11.56 13.89
N ILE A 475 16.60 10.24 14.02
CA ILE A 475 16.10 9.60 15.24
C ILE A 475 16.97 9.99 16.45
N LYS A 476 18.29 9.86 16.31
CA LYS A 476 19.23 10.18 17.39
C LYS A 476 19.20 11.65 17.79
N ALA A 477 19.05 12.56 16.82
CA ALA A 477 19.07 13.99 17.09
C ALA A 477 17.74 14.50 17.67
N LEU A 478 16.60 13.97 17.21
CA LEU A 478 15.27 14.52 17.50
C LEU A 478 14.48 13.75 18.56
N PHE A 479 14.85 12.48 18.80
CA PHE A 479 14.14 11.57 19.72
C PHE A 479 15.07 10.84 20.70
N ASP A 480 16.37 11.09 20.65
CA ASP A 480 17.45 10.38 21.36
C ASP A 480 17.62 8.91 20.93
N ASP A 481 16.54 8.12 20.96
CA ASP A 481 16.53 6.71 20.58
C ASP A 481 15.26 6.32 19.78
N TYR A 482 15.36 5.20 19.07
CA TYR A 482 14.28 4.69 18.22
C TYR A 482 13.04 4.24 19.00
N LYS A 483 13.22 3.76 20.23
CA LYS A 483 12.11 3.27 21.05
C LYS A 483 11.20 4.43 21.46
N THR A 484 11.80 5.57 21.79
CA THR A 484 11.09 6.80 22.11
C THR A 484 10.28 7.29 20.92
N ALA A 485 10.86 7.32 19.71
CA ALA A 485 10.14 7.70 18.50
C ALA A 485 8.90 6.82 18.25
N ILE A 486 9.04 5.50 18.37
CA ILE A 486 7.95 4.54 18.16
C ILE A 486 6.87 4.62 19.24
N ASN A 487 7.25 4.81 20.50
CA ASN A 487 6.28 4.97 21.59
C ASN A 487 5.44 6.23 21.39
N LEU A 488 6.07 7.36 21.08
CA LEU A 488 5.38 8.62 20.80
C LEU A 488 4.46 8.50 19.58
N ALA A 489 4.92 7.86 18.51
CA ALA A 489 4.09 7.58 17.34
C ALA A 489 2.88 6.69 17.67
N GLY A 490 3.06 5.70 18.54
CA GLY A 490 1.99 4.84 19.03
C GLY A 490 0.95 5.60 19.85
N GLU A 491 1.40 6.40 20.83
CA GLU A 491 0.53 7.26 21.64
C GLU A 491 -0.29 8.22 20.76
N LEU A 492 0.36 8.82 19.76
CA LEU A 492 -0.28 9.72 18.82
C LEU A 492 -1.33 9.03 17.96
N LEU A 493 -1.06 7.80 17.51
CA LEU A 493 -2.02 7.01 16.73
C LEU A 493 -3.24 6.62 17.57
N PHE A 494 -3.06 6.28 18.85
CA PHE A 494 -4.20 6.02 19.74
C PHE A 494 -5.00 7.28 20.04
N ALA A 495 -4.34 8.45 20.12
CA ALA A 495 -4.98 9.71 20.42
C ALA A 495 -5.98 10.16 19.34
N ILE A 496 -5.90 9.67 18.09
CA ILE A 496 -6.89 10.04 17.06
C ILE A 496 -8.29 9.45 17.30
N ALA A 497 -8.40 8.48 18.22
CA ALA A 497 -9.68 7.92 18.64
C ALA A 497 -10.39 8.75 19.73
N ASP A 498 -9.70 9.74 20.33
CA ASP A 498 -10.26 10.65 21.32
C ASP A 498 -11.03 11.77 20.61
N THR A 499 -12.36 11.69 20.63
CA THR A 499 -13.24 12.65 19.95
C THR A 499 -13.15 14.06 20.52
N ASP A 500 -12.93 14.20 21.83
CA ASP A 500 -12.84 15.50 22.49
C ASP A 500 -11.52 16.18 22.10
N LEU A 501 -10.44 15.40 22.03
CA LEU A 501 -9.16 15.90 21.57
C LEU A 501 -9.19 16.27 20.08
N ILE A 502 -9.83 15.45 19.24
CA ILE A 502 -10.03 15.77 17.81
C ILE A 502 -10.85 17.06 17.66
N GLN A 503 -11.91 17.24 18.45
CA GLN A 503 -12.68 18.49 18.43
C GLN A 503 -11.80 19.70 18.75
N GLN A 504 -11.02 19.64 19.83
CA GLN A 504 -10.11 20.72 20.21
C GLN A 504 -9.08 21.03 19.11
N GLN A 505 -8.53 20.00 18.46
CA GLN A 505 -7.60 20.20 17.35
C GLN A 505 -8.29 20.76 16.10
N CYS A 506 -9.54 20.40 15.83
CA CYS A 506 -10.34 20.99 14.74
C CYS A 506 -10.62 22.47 14.97
N GLU A 507 -10.99 22.85 16.20
CA GLU A 507 -11.17 24.26 16.59
C GLU A 507 -9.86 25.04 16.47
N LYS A 508 -8.75 24.45 16.93
CA LYS A 508 -7.42 25.06 16.78
C LYS A 508 -7.03 25.23 15.31
N ALA A 509 -7.23 24.21 14.48
CA ALA A 509 -6.95 24.26 13.06
C ALA A 509 -7.78 25.35 12.37
N HIS A 510 -9.08 25.43 12.68
CA HIS A 510 -9.96 26.45 12.09
C HIS A 510 -9.47 27.89 12.34
N ASN A 511 -8.88 28.15 13.52
CA ASN A 511 -8.33 29.46 13.87
C ASN A 511 -6.96 29.76 13.21
N GLN A 512 -6.25 28.75 12.73
CA GLN A 512 -4.89 28.88 12.20
C GLN A 512 -4.82 28.78 10.67
N LEU A 513 -5.70 27.97 10.07
CA LEU A 513 -5.69 27.72 8.64
C LEU A 513 -6.12 28.96 7.84
N PRO A 514 -5.57 29.17 6.62
CA PRO A 514 -5.97 30.27 5.76
C PRO A 514 -7.45 30.26 5.38
N ALA A 515 -8.03 29.07 5.21
CA ALA A 515 -9.45 28.87 5.01
C ALA A 515 -9.88 27.46 5.44
N SER A 516 -11.02 27.38 6.12
CA SER A 516 -11.69 26.14 6.49
C SER A 516 -13.10 26.45 6.98
N LEU A 517 -13.95 25.43 7.06
CA LEU A 517 -15.27 25.51 7.64
C LEU A 517 -15.39 24.51 8.80
N LEU A 518 -15.67 25.03 9.99
CA LEU A 518 -15.94 24.23 11.16
C LEU A 518 -17.46 24.13 11.39
N ASN A 519 -17.98 22.92 11.27
CA ASN A 519 -19.31 22.59 11.76
C ASN A 519 -19.16 22.10 13.21
N GLU A 520 -19.50 22.96 14.17
CA GLU A 520 -19.31 22.71 15.60
C GLU A 520 -19.83 21.33 16.03
N GLY A 521 -18.99 20.56 16.73
CA GLY A 521 -19.31 19.22 17.21
C GLY A 521 -19.49 18.14 16.12
N HIS A 522 -19.33 18.49 14.83
CA HIS A 522 -19.58 17.58 13.73
C HIS A 522 -18.35 17.33 12.84
N SER A 523 -17.79 18.37 12.24
CA SER A 523 -16.72 18.19 11.25
C SER A 523 -15.92 19.46 10.94
N LEU A 524 -14.66 19.28 10.55
CA LEU A 524 -13.85 20.32 9.90
C LEU A 524 -13.72 20.02 8.40
N ILE A 525 -13.95 21.03 7.55
CA ILE A 525 -13.79 20.93 6.10
C ILE A 525 -12.73 21.93 5.63
N LEU A 526 -11.80 21.49 4.80
CA LEU A 526 -10.70 22.29 4.28
C LEU A 526 -10.33 21.87 2.86
N HIS A 527 -9.66 22.77 2.14
CA HIS A 527 -9.02 22.42 0.86
C HIS A 527 -7.80 21.53 1.09
N ARG A 528 -7.49 20.64 0.14
CA ARG A 528 -6.39 19.67 0.25
C ARG A 528 -5.01 20.32 0.48
N ASP A 529 -4.81 21.52 -0.03
CA ASP A 529 -3.52 22.22 0.08
C ASP A 529 -3.18 22.58 1.53
N PHE A 530 -4.16 22.61 2.42
CA PHE A 530 -3.97 22.97 3.83
C PHE A 530 -3.70 21.77 4.74
N ILE A 531 -3.56 20.54 4.22
CA ILE A 531 -3.27 19.34 5.03
C ILE A 531 -1.96 19.49 5.82
N ASP A 532 -0.91 20.02 5.19
CA ASP A 532 0.41 20.13 5.82
C ASP A 532 0.44 21.17 6.95
N GLU A 533 -0.50 22.11 6.94
CA GLU A 533 -0.71 23.15 7.96
C GLU A 533 -1.59 22.68 9.13
N LEU A 534 -2.20 21.48 9.03
CA LEU A 534 -2.98 20.92 10.14
C LEU A 534 -2.10 20.63 11.36
N PRO A 535 -2.66 20.73 12.59
CA PRO A 535 -2.04 20.18 13.78
C PRO A 535 -1.69 18.69 13.58
N LEU A 536 -0.54 18.26 14.12
CA LEU A 536 -0.02 16.90 13.93
C LEU A 536 -1.07 15.80 14.16
N LEU A 537 -1.92 15.92 15.20
CA LEU A 537 -2.94 14.92 15.46
C LEU A 537 -3.95 14.77 14.31
N LEU A 538 -4.37 15.88 13.69
CA LEU A 538 -5.27 15.84 12.54
C LEU A 538 -4.55 15.35 11.28
N ARG A 539 -3.26 15.65 11.12
CA ARG A 539 -2.43 15.05 10.05
C ARG A 539 -2.37 13.53 10.19
N VAL A 540 -2.23 13.01 11.41
CA VAL A 540 -2.28 11.56 11.69
C VAL A 540 -3.68 10.99 11.44
N TYR A 541 -4.74 11.70 11.81
CA TYR A 541 -6.11 11.29 11.50
C TYR A 541 -6.35 11.17 9.99
N VAL A 542 -5.98 12.20 9.22
CA VAL A 542 -6.07 12.20 7.75
C VAL A 542 -5.18 11.10 7.18
N GLY A 543 -3.93 10.99 7.64
CA GLY A 543 -2.99 9.95 7.22
C GLY A 543 -3.51 8.54 7.46
N ALA A 544 -4.13 8.27 8.61
CA ALA A 544 -4.73 6.97 8.92
C ALA A 544 -5.87 6.61 7.95
N GLY A 545 -6.70 7.60 7.57
CA GLY A 545 -7.70 7.41 6.52
C GLY A 545 -7.06 7.13 5.15
N LEU A 546 -6.05 7.93 4.78
CA LEU A 546 -5.33 7.78 3.51
C LEU A 546 -4.52 6.49 3.43
N GLN A 547 -4.16 5.85 4.54
CA GLN A 547 -3.50 4.54 4.52
C GLN A 547 -4.35 3.47 3.83
N MET A 548 -5.68 3.63 3.86
CA MET A 548 -6.62 2.73 3.18
C MET A 548 -6.88 3.16 1.73
N TYR A 549 -7.01 4.46 1.50
CA TYR A 549 -7.33 5.04 0.19
C TYR A 549 -6.14 5.03 -0.77
N GLY A 550 -4.94 5.30 -0.27
CA GLY A 550 -3.75 5.63 -1.04
C GLY A 550 -3.39 7.10 -0.89
N GLU A 551 -2.59 7.59 -1.81
CA GLU A 551 -2.27 9.00 -1.88
C GLU A 551 -3.47 9.84 -2.28
N LEU A 552 -3.49 11.07 -1.80
CA LEU A 552 -4.50 12.02 -2.21
C LEU A 552 -4.32 12.33 -3.72
N ASP A 553 -5.37 12.10 -4.49
CA ASP A 553 -5.40 12.47 -5.91
C ASP A 553 -5.37 14.00 -6.05
N GLU A 554 -4.77 14.50 -7.12
CA GLU A 554 -4.84 15.93 -7.47
C GLU A 554 -6.27 16.38 -7.79
N GLU A 555 -7.14 15.44 -8.19
CA GLU A 555 -8.56 15.69 -8.43
C GLU A 555 -9.36 15.94 -7.13
N ILE A 556 -8.84 15.55 -5.95
CA ILE A 556 -9.52 15.78 -4.68
C ILE A 556 -9.33 17.24 -4.26
N ASP A 557 -10.42 17.99 -4.14
CA ASP A 557 -10.35 19.40 -3.74
C ASP A 557 -10.51 19.58 -2.24
N LEU A 558 -11.55 18.96 -1.65
CA LEU A 558 -11.91 19.17 -0.24
C LEU A 558 -11.81 17.89 0.58
N ILE A 559 -11.41 18.08 1.84
CA ILE A 559 -11.28 17.06 2.86
C ILE A 559 -12.17 17.42 4.04
N LYS A 560 -12.98 16.47 4.48
CA LYS A 560 -13.88 16.60 5.62
C LYS A 560 -13.51 15.58 6.69
N ILE A 561 -12.98 16.09 7.79
CA ILE A 561 -12.65 15.34 9.01
C ILE A 561 -13.91 15.27 9.88
N HIS A 562 -14.44 14.07 10.13
CA HIS A 562 -15.63 13.89 10.98
C HIS A 562 -15.20 13.68 12.44
N ILE A 563 -15.58 14.60 13.32
CA ILE A 563 -15.09 14.65 14.70
C ILE A 563 -15.52 13.42 15.50
N THR A 564 -16.79 13.01 15.37
CA THR A 564 -17.40 12.01 16.26
C THR A 564 -17.46 10.60 15.69
N SER A 565 -17.35 10.45 14.37
CA SER A 565 -17.69 9.18 13.70
C SER A 565 -16.48 8.40 13.17
N GLY A 566 -15.26 8.88 13.37
CA GLY A 566 -14.04 8.20 12.91
C GLY A 566 -13.98 8.06 11.39
N LYS A 567 -14.53 9.04 10.66
CA LYS A 567 -14.67 9.03 9.20
C LYS A 567 -13.87 10.17 8.58
N LEU A 568 -13.34 9.90 7.40
CA LEU A 568 -12.79 10.91 6.51
C LEU A 568 -13.62 10.93 5.24
N THR A 569 -13.94 12.11 4.72
CA THR A 569 -14.60 12.24 3.42
C THR A 569 -13.75 13.10 2.50
N LEU A 570 -13.52 12.61 1.29
CA LEU A 570 -12.81 13.30 0.24
C LEU A 570 -13.80 13.63 -0.87
N THR A 571 -13.70 14.81 -1.47
CA THR A 571 -14.59 15.23 -2.57
C THR A 571 -13.82 15.88 -3.69
N ALA A 572 -14.05 15.40 -4.91
CA ALA A 572 -13.54 15.95 -6.16
C ALA A 572 -14.65 16.68 -6.91
N TYR A 573 -14.33 17.85 -7.48
CA TYR A 573 -15.24 18.64 -8.29
C TYR A 573 -14.76 18.73 -9.75
N ASP A 574 -15.66 19.08 -10.66
CA ASP A 574 -15.40 19.08 -12.11
C ASP A 574 -14.34 20.09 -12.53
N ASP A 575 -14.35 21.26 -11.91
CA ASP A 575 -13.36 22.32 -12.09
C ASP A 575 -13.47 23.28 -10.91
N PHE A 576 -12.60 23.08 -9.92
CA PHE A 576 -12.59 23.89 -8.71
C PHE A 576 -12.27 25.36 -8.99
N GLU A 577 -11.84 25.81 -10.18
CA GLU A 577 -11.67 27.24 -10.47
C GLU A 577 -12.99 27.94 -10.83
N LYS A 578 -14.03 27.19 -11.22
CA LYS A 578 -15.37 27.76 -11.49
C LYS A 578 -15.96 28.39 -10.23
N SER A 579 -16.85 29.36 -10.44
CA SER A 579 -17.56 30.03 -9.35
C SER A 579 -18.54 29.10 -8.63
N VAL A 580 -19.09 28.10 -9.32
CA VAL A 580 -19.90 27.02 -8.76
C VAL A 580 -19.44 25.72 -9.43
N PRO A 581 -18.48 25.01 -8.83
CA PRO A 581 -18.08 23.70 -9.32
C PRO A 581 -19.08 22.64 -8.87
N PHE A 582 -19.11 21.51 -9.55
CA PHE A 582 -20.07 20.42 -9.34
C PHE A 582 -19.36 19.14 -8.91
N LEU A 583 -19.90 18.49 -7.88
CA LEU A 583 -19.31 17.30 -7.26
C LEU A 583 -19.29 16.15 -8.27
N VAL A 584 -18.09 15.64 -8.58
CA VAL A 584 -17.84 14.53 -9.51
C VAL A 584 -17.72 13.23 -8.75
N GLU A 585 -16.97 13.26 -7.64
CA GLU A 585 -16.72 12.07 -6.82
C GLU A 585 -16.76 12.44 -5.35
N ARG A 586 -17.31 11.54 -4.55
CA ARG A 586 -17.19 11.58 -3.10
C ARG A 586 -16.72 10.23 -2.60
N ILE A 587 -15.67 10.23 -1.81
CA ILE A 587 -15.13 9.03 -1.16
C ILE A 587 -15.37 9.15 0.34
N LYS A 588 -15.87 8.10 0.97
CA LYS A 588 -16.10 8.04 2.41
C LYS A 588 -15.32 6.89 3.02
N ILE A 589 -14.28 7.23 3.78
CA ILE A 589 -13.39 6.30 4.45
C ILE A 589 -13.90 6.09 5.88
N LYS A 590 -14.23 4.85 6.23
CA LYS A 590 -14.69 4.44 7.56
C LYS A 590 -13.57 3.69 8.26
N MET A 591 -12.73 4.42 9.00
CA MET A 591 -11.48 3.86 9.54
C MET A 591 -11.73 2.68 10.49
N ALA A 592 -12.74 2.77 11.35
CA ALA A 592 -13.09 1.71 12.29
C ALA A 592 -13.58 0.42 11.60
N GLU A 593 -14.27 0.56 10.46
CA GLU A 593 -14.80 -0.56 9.67
C GLU A 593 -13.76 -1.10 8.67
N GLN A 594 -12.63 -0.40 8.50
CA GLN A 594 -11.63 -0.64 7.45
C GLN A 594 -12.26 -0.74 6.05
N ASP A 595 -13.25 0.12 5.80
CA ASP A 595 -14.05 0.15 4.58
C ASP A 595 -14.02 1.53 3.90
N ILE A 596 -14.23 1.55 2.58
CA ILE A 596 -14.29 2.76 1.75
C ILE A 596 -15.51 2.69 0.83
N ASP A 597 -16.41 3.66 0.95
CA ASP A 597 -17.49 3.86 -0.01
C ASP A 597 -17.06 4.87 -1.09
N PHE A 598 -17.18 4.47 -2.36
CA PHE A 598 -17.02 5.35 -3.52
C PHE A 598 -18.40 5.76 -4.05
N PHE A 599 -18.59 7.07 -4.25
CA PHE A 599 -19.81 7.65 -4.83
C PHE A 599 -19.46 8.44 -6.09
N ASP A 600 -19.57 7.77 -7.24
CA ASP A 600 -19.32 8.38 -8.55
C ASP A 600 -20.58 9.07 -9.09
N TYR A 601 -20.51 10.39 -9.28
CA TYR A 601 -21.60 11.16 -9.85
C TYR A 601 -21.49 11.21 -11.38
N VAL A 602 -21.59 10.04 -12.01
CA VAL A 602 -21.45 9.87 -13.48
C VAL A 602 -22.51 10.67 -14.25
N ASN A 603 -23.72 10.80 -13.72
CA ASN A 603 -24.77 11.63 -14.33
C ASN A 603 -24.55 13.11 -13.99
N GLU A 604 -24.03 13.85 -14.96
CA GLU A 604 -23.76 15.29 -14.86
C GLU A 604 -24.98 16.10 -14.39
N GLU A 605 -26.18 15.80 -14.90
CA GLU A 605 -27.43 16.51 -14.57
C GLU A 605 -27.84 16.36 -13.10
N ARG A 606 -27.22 15.44 -12.35
CA ARG A 606 -27.49 15.20 -10.93
C ARG A 606 -26.36 15.63 -9.99
N ARG A 607 -25.23 16.10 -10.51
CA ARG A 607 -24.06 16.49 -9.70
C ARG A 607 -24.39 17.65 -8.77
N PRO A 608 -24.31 17.51 -7.43
CA PRO A 608 -24.55 18.62 -6.50
C PRO A 608 -23.56 19.79 -6.72
N PRO A 609 -24.01 21.07 -6.72
CA PRO A 609 -23.12 22.22 -6.72
C PRO A 609 -22.40 22.41 -5.37
N LEU A 610 -21.16 22.90 -5.41
CA LEU A 610 -20.49 23.47 -4.24
C LEU A 610 -20.98 24.90 -4.02
N LEU A 611 -21.71 25.11 -2.93
CA LEU A 611 -22.16 26.42 -2.49
C LEU A 611 -21.19 26.99 -1.45
N ASN A 612 -21.17 28.33 -1.31
CA ASN A 612 -20.27 29.04 -0.39
C ASN A 612 -18.79 28.67 -0.55
N LYS A 613 -18.34 28.44 -1.78
CA LYS A 613 -16.97 28.01 -2.08
C LYS A 613 -15.92 28.95 -1.46
N HIS A 614 -16.21 30.25 -1.30
CA HIS A 614 -15.31 31.19 -0.65
C HIS A 614 -14.87 30.79 0.77
N LEU A 615 -15.63 29.94 1.48
CA LEU A 615 -15.27 29.43 2.81
C LEU A 615 -14.05 28.49 2.79
N TYR A 616 -13.72 27.92 1.63
CA TYR A 616 -12.60 26.99 1.44
C TYR A 616 -11.41 27.62 0.69
N MET A 617 -11.47 28.93 0.42
CA MET A 617 -10.44 29.67 -0.33
C MET A 617 -9.67 30.62 0.58
N SER A 618 -8.34 30.61 0.48
CA SER A 618 -7.50 31.59 1.17
C SER A 618 -7.90 33.03 0.80
N THR A 619 -7.84 33.94 1.78
CA THR A 619 -8.12 35.37 1.58
C THR A 619 -7.15 36.04 0.61
N GLU A 620 -5.95 35.46 0.46
CA GLU A 620 -4.89 35.94 -0.45
C GLU A 620 -5.08 35.43 -1.89
N HIS A 621 -6.02 34.52 -2.13
CA HIS A 621 -6.29 34.01 -3.48
C HIS A 621 -6.83 35.11 -4.39
N GLU A 622 -6.34 35.19 -5.63
CA GLU A 622 -6.67 36.28 -6.58
C GLU A 622 -8.19 36.45 -6.76
N ASN A 623 -8.92 35.34 -6.81
CA ASN A 623 -10.36 35.32 -7.01
C ASN A 623 -11.19 35.35 -5.72
N TYR A 624 -10.60 35.36 -4.52
CA TYR A 624 -11.33 35.27 -3.24
C TYR A 624 -12.43 36.34 -3.11
N LYS A 625 -12.09 37.62 -3.32
CA LYS A 625 -13.05 38.72 -3.20
C LYS A 625 -14.18 38.62 -4.23
N LYS A 626 -13.88 38.13 -5.44
CA LYS A 626 -14.89 37.91 -6.50
C LYS A 626 -15.83 36.76 -6.09
N GLN A 627 -15.29 35.64 -5.62
CA GLN A 627 -16.04 34.49 -5.13
C GLN A 627 -16.94 34.85 -3.95
N GLN A 628 -16.40 35.49 -2.90
CA GLN A 628 -17.17 35.88 -1.72
C GLN A 628 -18.34 36.80 -2.09
N SER A 629 -18.11 37.77 -2.97
CA SER A 629 -19.15 38.67 -3.45
C SER A 629 -20.23 37.93 -4.26
N PHE A 630 -19.83 36.98 -5.10
CA PHE A 630 -20.72 36.11 -5.85
C PHE A 630 -21.56 35.21 -4.94
N ASP A 631 -20.93 34.50 -4.00
CA ASP A 631 -21.58 33.58 -3.08
C ASP A 631 -22.61 34.31 -2.21
N LYS A 632 -22.30 35.50 -1.69
CA LYS A 632 -23.27 36.31 -0.94
C LYS A 632 -24.50 36.71 -1.76
N ARG A 633 -24.33 36.99 -3.06
CA ARG A 633 -25.46 37.30 -3.95
C ARG A 633 -26.28 36.03 -4.25
N LEU A 634 -25.62 34.90 -4.45
CA LEU A 634 -26.25 33.61 -4.72
C LEU A 634 -27.05 33.13 -3.49
N ALA A 635 -26.43 33.17 -2.31
CA ALA A 635 -27.05 32.87 -1.02
C ALA A 635 -28.32 33.71 -0.78
N LYS A 636 -28.23 35.03 -1.01
CA LYS A 636 -29.39 35.92 -0.92
C LYS A 636 -30.48 35.61 -1.95
N LEU A 637 -30.11 35.17 -3.16
CA LEU A 637 -31.07 34.83 -4.22
C LEU A 637 -31.83 33.54 -3.89
N MET A 638 -31.16 32.58 -3.26
CA MET A 638 -31.65 31.23 -2.99
C MET A 638 -32.09 31.01 -1.54
N GLU A 639 -32.02 32.05 -0.70
CA GLU A 639 -32.45 32.05 0.70
C GLU A 639 -31.72 31.05 1.61
N PHE A 640 -30.40 30.90 1.43
CA PHE A 640 -29.53 30.14 2.34
C PHE A 640 -28.44 31.04 2.96
N GLU A 641 -27.81 30.57 4.04
CA GLU A 641 -26.78 31.32 4.77
C GLU A 641 -25.40 31.21 4.11
N SER A 642 -24.71 32.34 3.90
CA SER A 642 -23.41 32.35 3.21
C SER A 642 -22.22 31.89 4.07
N SER A 643 -22.44 31.66 5.36
CA SER A 643 -21.41 31.33 6.35
C SER A 643 -21.40 29.86 6.78
N GLU A 644 -22.31 29.03 6.26
CA GLU A 644 -22.50 27.65 6.70
C GLU A 644 -22.35 26.64 5.55
N GLU A 645 -22.15 25.37 5.90
CA GLU A 645 -22.15 24.27 4.92
C GLU A 645 -23.57 24.13 4.35
N THR A 646 -23.73 24.48 3.07
CA THR A 646 -25.02 24.34 2.39
C THR A 646 -24.93 23.26 1.33
N GLN A 647 -25.84 22.29 1.40
CA GLN A 647 -25.98 21.23 0.41
C GLN A 647 -27.27 21.43 -0.38
N MET A 648 -27.19 21.28 -1.70
CA MET A 648 -28.32 21.42 -2.60
C MET A 648 -28.17 20.41 -3.74
N VAL A 649 -29.27 19.86 -4.24
CA VAL A 649 -29.22 18.98 -5.43
C VAL A 649 -29.27 19.85 -6.69
N ARG A 650 -28.60 19.43 -7.78
CA ARG A 650 -28.54 20.19 -9.04
C ARG A 650 -29.90 20.65 -9.56
N THR A 651 -30.90 19.77 -9.52
CA THR A 651 -32.25 20.07 -10.00
C THR A 651 -32.89 21.22 -9.22
N GLU A 652 -32.71 21.26 -7.90
CA GLU A 652 -33.21 22.35 -7.07
C GLU A 652 -32.49 23.66 -7.40
N PHE A 653 -31.16 23.60 -7.53
CA PHE A 653 -30.32 24.75 -7.89
C PHE A 653 -30.72 25.37 -9.24
N GLU A 654 -30.93 24.55 -10.26
CA GLU A 654 -31.34 25.01 -11.58
C GLU A 654 -32.78 25.56 -11.60
N VAL A 655 -33.70 24.96 -10.84
CA VAL A 655 -35.07 25.45 -10.67
C VAL A 655 -35.06 26.83 -9.99
N LEU A 656 -34.26 27.03 -8.95
CA LEU A 656 -34.15 28.33 -8.28
C LEU A 656 -33.54 29.39 -9.20
N LEU A 657 -32.47 29.08 -9.94
CA LEU A 657 -31.94 30.01 -10.95
C LEU A 657 -32.98 30.37 -12.01
N GLY A 658 -33.73 29.39 -12.50
CA GLY A 658 -34.81 29.59 -13.46
C GLY A 658 -35.96 30.45 -12.92
N LYS A 659 -36.40 30.21 -11.68
CA LYS A 659 -37.44 30.98 -11.00
C LYS A 659 -37.09 32.47 -10.90
N HIS A 660 -35.81 32.79 -10.72
CA HIS A 660 -35.32 34.17 -10.65
C HIS A 660 -34.85 34.73 -12.00
N ASN A 661 -35.05 33.99 -13.10
CA ASN A 661 -34.58 34.32 -14.46
C ASN A 661 -33.08 34.69 -14.48
N LYS A 662 -32.25 33.89 -13.81
CA LYS A 662 -30.79 34.08 -13.71
C LYS A 662 -30.00 32.99 -14.40
N GLU A 663 -28.81 33.34 -14.86
CA GLU A 663 -27.74 32.44 -15.27
C GLU A 663 -26.40 32.86 -14.64
N ILE A 664 -25.49 31.90 -14.51
CA ILE A 664 -24.14 32.12 -13.98
C ILE A 664 -23.16 32.15 -15.14
N LYS A 665 -22.38 33.24 -15.26
CA LYS A 665 -21.27 33.35 -16.21
C LYS A 665 -20.04 33.86 -15.45
N GLY A 666 -19.11 32.95 -15.15
CA GLY A 666 -18.05 33.21 -14.18
C GLY A 666 -18.65 33.66 -12.84
N PHE A 667 -18.07 34.67 -12.20
CA PHE A 667 -18.49 35.17 -10.88
C PHE A 667 -19.70 36.14 -10.92
N ILE A 668 -20.53 36.09 -11.96
CA ILE A 668 -21.64 37.04 -12.19
C ILE A 668 -22.98 36.30 -12.36
N LEU A 669 -24.02 36.83 -11.71
CA LEU A 669 -25.42 36.41 -11.88
C LEU A 669 -26.10 37.32 -12.91
N ASN A 670 -26.13 36.88 -14.17
CA ASN A 670 -26.78 37.60 -15.26
C ASN A 670 -28.27 37.29 -15.30
N SER A 671 -29.07 38.23 -15.80
CA SER A 671 -30.45 37.91 -16.18
C SER A 671 -30.43 37.11 -17.49
N LYS A 672 -31.20 36.02 -17.55
CA LYS A 672 -31.43 35.25 -18.77
C LYS A 672 -32.26 36.04 -19.78
#